data_AF-A0A1G2DC17-F1
#
_entry.id   AF-A0A1G2DC17-F1
#
_cell.length_a   1.000
_cell.length_b   1.000
_cell.length_c   1.000
_cell.angle_alpha   90.00
_cell.angle_beta   90.00
_cell.angle_gamma   90.00
#
_symmetry.space_group_name_H-M   'P 1'
#
loop_
_entity.id
_entity.type
_entity.pdbx_description
1 polymer ?
#
loop_
_entity_poly.entity_id
_entity_poly.type
_entity_poly.pdbx_seq_one_letter_code
_entity_poly.pdbx_strand_id
1 'polypeptide(L)'
;MAGEKGFFRPGDIHLDYEKELGDPGQYPYGRGLYEGMYRVRKPTIRQFAGYGLAPDTNRRFKMLLAQGATGLSTAFDLPTLMGRDSDDVLSRGQVGWDGVAIDTIDDMRDLFLDIPLEQVTVSMTINAPAAPMLAMYIALAEERGIAPALLGGTLQADILKEYAAQKEWRFPVEHGVELLIDILEHTSTHMPLWHPVSISGYHIREAGATAVEEVAYTLSDAMVYVKRALLRGVPLEQFAPRLSFFFDAHNNFFEEIAKLRAARILWARIMQKHFGAPAGSHSDWCRMHVQTAGCTLTRDEPMNNIMRVAYQALAAMLGGAQSIHTNSYDEVLCTPTEEAVRIAIRTQQILQEETGICEFPDPLGGSYLVEQLTKKIVDEAGAEIERIEKMGGMVAAILQGYPQGKIRSSALLYEEAIEGKVLKRVGENIFKAENASAEPKNIIAEFAERQGFEERQLARLAKVRSERNESAVAEALVNVGRDAILRTYGGRVNMLPSLIRAAKARATIGEMMNAIEGAWGTYQEREIWSPRAKDPLSGEMAAKYRLPYPLRILLLKGGLDGHDRPIYTLAELFKNLGAEVILPGLHCSPKETAERALEEDVDVVGVSTHIGSPLTIMKNVKDELAAAGAPDVLLLGGGIIREHEREALRMIGVKHFFTVGTPHEEIAKVLFAEAELCAKGLRRDASFLSERYHLARLLTLVSSQPNSVMSLELPKRRAHVVGVTGSTAIGKSTLIDKMITEIRKSGRTVVVLAIDPSEEESGGAILGDVIRMRRHYTDTGVFLRSFGSRGASGSVTRYLKEAVDVAARFADVVIVETVGAGQADTMLKSAVDTFVSLPDSRGDMVNLLKSGHHRHADVLVVNLRSGSTDEANFVELVKNFSEEKNGWKPPVFAVNAGTGMGVDVLVREGLYAHEEFLKHRASEAKPAT
;
A
#
# COMPACT_ATOMS: atom_id res chain seq x y z
N MET A 1 20.18 -2.98 -18.07
CA MET A 1 20.92 -4.23 -18.40
C MET A 1 21.81 -4.09 -19.66
N ALA A 2 22.52 -2.97 -19.86
CA ALA A 2 23.65 -2.95 -20.78
C ALA A 2 24.89 -3.38 -19.99
N GLY A 3 25.10 -4.70 -19.87
CA GLY A 3 26.43 -5.19 -19.49
C GLY A 3 27.44 -4.80 -20.57
N GLU A 4 28.73 -4.75 -20.23
CA GLU A 4 29.87 -4.27 -21.02
C GLU A 4 30.01 -4.82 -22.47
N LYS A 5 29.15 -5.76 -22.87
CA LYS A 5 29.19 -6.47 -24.16
C LYS A 5 27.94 -6.16 -25.00
N GLY A 6 28.13 -5.52 -26.15
CA GLY A 6 27.04 -5.15 -27.07
C GLY A 6 26.54 -6.26 -28.02
N PHE A 7 27.09 -7.48 -27.93
CA PHE A 7 26.67 -8.66 -28.70
C PHE A 7 27.10 -9.96 -27.99
N PHE A 8 26.45 -11.09 -28.33
CA PHE A 8 26.72 -12.42 -27.76
C PHE A 8 27.14 -13.43 -28.83
N ARG A 9 28.00 -14.39 -28.48
CA ARG A 9 28.53 -15.48 -29.32
C ARG A 9 28.21 -16.85 -28.70
N PRO A 10 28.32 -17.96 -29.46
CA PRO A 10 28.10 -19.31 -28.91
C PRO A 10 28.90 -19.60 -27.63
N GLY A 11 30.16 -19.17 -27.57
CA GLY A 11 31.03 -19.39 -26.41
C GLY A 11 30.68 -18.55 -25.17
N ASP A 12 29.75 -17.60 -25.28
CA ASP A 12 29.27 -16.79 -24.15
C ASP A 12 28.16 -17.49 -23.36
N ILE A 13 27.66 -18.63 -23.87
CA ILE A 13 26.57 -19.39 -23.25
C ILE A 13 27.14 -20.72 -22.77
N HIS A 14 26.99 -20.94 -21.48
CA HIS A 14 27.24 -22.22 -20.85
C HIS A 14 25.93 -22.69 -20.24
N LEU A 15 25.23 -23.54 -21.00
CA LEU A 15 23.89 -24.04 -20.68
C LEU A 15 23.88 -25.57 -20.86
N ASP A 16 23.53 -26.31 -19.81
CA ASP A 16 23.24 -27.75 -19.91
C ASP A 16 21.81 -27.89 -20.45
N TYR A 17 21.68 -28.11 -21.77
CA TYR A 17 20.38 -28.06 -22.48
C TYR A 17 19.31 -28.91 -21.80
N GLU A 18 19.63 -30.16 -21.45
CA GLU A 18 18.68 -31.11 -20.88
C GLU A 18 18.24 -30.72 -19.45
N LYS A 19 19.13 -30.11 -18.66
CA LYS A 19 18.83 -29.78 -17.25
C LYS A 19 18.33 -28.36 -17.03
N GLU A 20 18.72 -27.44 -17.91
CA GLU A 20 18.52 -26.00 -17.71
C GLU A 20 17.47 -25.40 -18.63
N LEU A 21 17.18 -26.02 -19.78
CA LEU A 21 16.23 -25.48 -20.75
C LEU A 21 15.10 -26.46 -21.12
N GLY A 22 15.47 -27.67 -21.54
CA GLY A 22 14.58 -28.72 -22.01
C GLY A 22 13.89 -28.39 -23.35
N ASP A 23 13.27 -29.40 -23.97
CA ASP A 23 12.37 -29.18 -25.10
C ASP A 23 11.02 -28.57 -24.65
N PRO A 24 10.25 -27.91 -25.53
CA PRO A 24 8.90 -27.45 -25.21
C PRO A 24 8.05 -28.57 -24.60
N GLY A 25 7.35 -28.26 -23.50
CA GLY A 25 6.55 -29.25 -22.77
C GLY A 25 7.33 -30.17 -21.83
N GLN A 26 8.66 -30.08 -21.80
CA GLN A 26 9.50 -30.87 -20.88
C GLN A 26 10.05 -30.00 -19.76
N TYR A 27 10.29 -30.62 -18.61
CA TYR A 27 10.93 -29.98 -17.46
C TYR A 27 12.32 -29.43 -17.85
N PRO A 28 12.73 -28.20 -17.45
CA PRO A 28 12.07 -27.25 -16.55
C PRO A 28 11.17 -26.20 -17.24
N TYR A 29 10.66 -26.51 -18.43
CA TYR A 29 9.67 -25.74 -19.20
C TYR A 29 10.11 -24.33 -19.62
N GLY A 30 11.42 -24.09 -19.74
CA GLY A 30 11.93 -22.80 -20.21
C GLY A 30 11.33 -22.42 -21.58
N ARG A 31 11.17 -23.41 -22.46
CA ARG A 31 10.64 -23.27 -23.82
C ARG A 31 9.10 -23.36 -23.93
N GLY A 32 8.39 -23.40 -22.80
CA GLY A 32 6.92 -23.44 -22.74
C GLY A 32 6.37 -24.72 -22.11
N LEU A 33 5.13 -24.64 -21.62
CA LEU A 33 4.47 -25.73 -20.87
C LEU A 33 3.91 -26.85 -21.75
N TYR A 34 3.66 -26.58 -23.03
CA TYR A 34 3.05 -27.54 -23.96
C TYR A 34 4.01 -27.80 -25.11
N GLU A 35 4.13 -29.05 -25.56
CA GLU A 35 5.01 -29.41 -26.69
C GLU A 35 4.69 -28.60 -27.96
N GLY A 36 3.41 -28.50 -28.31
CA GLY A 36 2.96 -27.76 -29.49
C GLY A 36 2.69 -26.26 -29.27
N MET A 37 2.71 -25.77 -28.02
CA MET A 37 2.32 -24.40 -27.65
C MET A 37 1.15 -23.85 -28.51
N TYR A 38 1.35 -22.72 -29.17
CA TYR A 38 0.33 -22.00 -29.93
C TYR A 38 -0.06 -22.63 -31.26
N ARG A 39 0.68 -23.65 -31.71
CA ARG A 39 0.29 -24.46 -32.88
C ARG A 39 -0.97 -25.26 -32.59
N VAL A 40 -1.14 -25.65 -31.32
CA VAL A 40 -2.29 -26.44 -30.85
C VAL A 40 -3.34 -25.55 -30.23
N ARG A 41 -2.92 -24.60 -29.38
CA ARG A 41 -3.83 -23.73 -28.65
C ARG A 41 -3.26 -22.32 -28.50
N LYS A 42 -3.90 -21.36 -29.17
CA LYS A 42 -3.60 -19.93 -29.09
C LYS A 42 -3.81 -19.40 -27.66
N PRO A 43 -3.09 -18.34 -27.23
CA PRO A 43 -3.32 -17.75 -25.93
C PRO A 43 -4.74 -17.18 -25.85
N THR A 44 -5.35 -17.29 -24.68
CA THR A 44 -6.71 -16.79 -24.47
C THR A 44 -6.70 -15.26 -24.50
N ILE A 45 -7.54 -14.66 -25.35
CA ILE A 45 -7.79 -13.21 -25.36
C ILE A 45 -8.69 -12.89 -24.17
N ARG A 46 -8.13 -12.30 -23.11
CA ARG A 46 -8.84 -12.00 -21.86
C ARG A 46 -8.73 -10.52 -21.55
N GLN A 47 -9.67 -9.73 -22.07
CA GLN A 47 -9.77 -8.32 -21.74
C GLN A 47 -10.47 -8.13 -20.40
N PHE A 48 -9.92 -7.23 -19.58
CA PHE A 48 -10.59 -6.78 -18.36
C PHE A 48 -11.75 -5.87 -18.76
N ALA A 49 -12.88 -6.03 -18.08
CA ALA A 49 -14.00 -5.13 -18.16
C ALA A 49 -14.70 -5.00 -16.81
N GLY A 50 -15.10 -3.78 -16.51
CA GLY A 50 -15.87 -3.42 -15.34
C GLY A 50 -15.93 -1.91 -15.27
N TYR A 51 -17.13 -1.36 -15.23
CA TYR A 51 -17.39 0.04 -14.89
C TYR A 51 -18.86 0.18 -14.50
N GLY A 52 -19.16 1.21 -13.72
CA GLY A 52 -20.52 1.55 -13.34
C GLY A 52 -21.18 0.48 -12.50
N LEU A 53 -22.45 0.21 -12.78
CA LEU A 53 -23.23 -0.75 -12.03
C LEU A 53 -23.25 -2.11 -12.73
N ALA A 54 -23.72 -3.13 -12.01
CA ALA A 54 -23.82 -4.49 -12.53
C ALA A 54 -24.50 -4.60 -13.92
N PRO A 55 -25.63 -3.91 -14.21
CA PRO A 55 -26.23 -3.93 -15.55
C PRO A 55 -25.36 -3.33 -16.66
N ASP A 56 -24.58 -2.28 -16.34
CA ASP A 56 -23.71 -1.60 -17.31
C ASP A 56 -22.55 -2.53 -17.71
N THR A 57 -21.93 -3.17 -16.71
CA THR A 57 -20.88 -4.16 -16.95
C THR A 57 -21.42 -5.43 -17.62
N ASN A 58 -22.64 -5.88 -17.31
CA ASN A 58 -23.28 -7.01 -18.03
C ASN A 58 -23.39 -6.74 -19.53
N ARG A 59 -23.81 -5.52 -19.92
CA ARG A 59 -23.88 -5.10 -21.33
C ARG A 59 -22.51 -5.19 -21.99
N ARG A 60 -21.46 -4.75 -21.29
CA ARG A 60 -20.07 -4.84 -21.76
C ARG A 60 -19.59 -6.27 -21.92
N PHE A 61 -19.90 -7.16 -20.98
CA PHE A 61 -19.58 -8.59 -21.11
C PHE A 61 -20.24 -9.22 -22.34
N LYS A 62 -21.53 -8.96 -22.57
CA LYS A 62 -22.24 -9.44 -23.77
C LYS A 62 -21.59 -8.91 -25.06
N MET A 63 -21.16 -7.64 -25.07
CA MET A 63 -20.43 -7.05 -26.20
C MET A 63 -19.07 -7.73 -26.43
N LEU A 64 -18.28 -7.96 -25.39
CA LEU A 64 -16.97 -8.61 -25.49
C LEU A 64 -17.07 -10.03 -26.04
N LEU A 65 -18.02 -10.82 -25.52
CA LEU A 65 -18.29 -12.18 -26.00
C LEU A 65 -18.68 -12.16 -27.49
N ALA A 66 -19.55 -11.22 -27.89
CA ALA A 66 -19.92 -11.05 -29.30
C ALA A 66 -18.75 -10.64 -30.21
N GLN A 67 -17.71 -9.99 -29.66
CA GLN A 67 -16.51 -9.59 -30.39
C GLN A 67 -15.40 -10.66 -30.41
N GLY A 68 -15.66 -11.85 -29.86
CA GLY A 68 -14.75 -12.99 -29.87
C GLY A 68 -13.89 -13.14 -28.62
N ALA A 69 -14.18 -12.44 -27.53
CA ALA A 69 -13.58 -12.76 -26.24
C ALA A 69 -14.01 -14.17 -25.80
N THR A 70 -13.05 -14.99 -25.38
CA THR A 70 -13.27 -16.40 -25.00
C THR A 70 -13.31 -16.62 -23.49
N GLY A 71 -13.14 -15.54 -22.71
CA GLY A 71 -13.31 -15.51 -21.26
C GLY A 71 -13.63 -14.09 -20.80
N LEU A 72 -14.31 -13.99 -19.66
CA LEU A 72 -14.61 -12.72 -19.01
C LEU A 72 -13.57 -12.45 -17.92
N SER A 73 -13.20 -11.19 -17.74
CA SER A 73 -12.40 -10.74 -16.60
C SER A 73 -13.07 -9.51 -16.01
N THR A 74 -13.50 -9.62 -14.75
CA THR A 74 -14.26 -8.61 -14.03
C THR A 74 -13.33 -7.71 -13.25
N ALA A 75 -13.40 -6.40 -13.53
CA ALA A 75 -12.80 -5.35 -12.70
C ALA A 75 -13.86 -4.77 -11.74
N PHE A 76 -13.51 -4.62 -10.47
CA PHE A 76 -14.41 -4.11 -9.43
C PHE A 76 -13.99 -2.70 -9.02
N ASP A 77 -14.96 -1.91 -8.53
CA ASP A 77 -14.63 -0.60 -7.99
C ASP A 77 -13.85 -0.72 -6.66
N LEU A 78 -13.18 0.37 -6.25
CA LEU A 78 -12.38 0.36 -5.01
C LEU A 78 -13.17 0.00 -3.75
N PRO A 79 -14.40 0.49 -3.53
CA PRO A 79 -15.23 0.03 -2.42
C PRO A 79 -15.35 -1.50 -2.37
N THR A 80 -15.72 -2.12 -3.49
CA THR A 80 -15.82 -3.58 -3.61
C THR A 80 -14.46 -4.25 -3.40
N LEU A 81 -13.37 -3.73 -3.98
CA LEU A 81 -12.00 -4.26 -3.81
C LEU A 81 -11.54 -4.25 -2.35
N MET A 82 -11.97 -3.24 -1.59
CA MET A 82 -11.67 -3.06 -0.17
C MET A 82 -12.68 -3.74 0.77
N GLY A 83 -13.69 -4.44 0.22
CA GLY A 83 -14.73 -5.13 0.96
C GLY A 83 -15.63 -4.16 1.74
N ARG A 84 -15.94 -3.00 1.15
CA ARG A 84 -16.83 -1.97 1.72
C ARG A 84 -18.09 -1.86 0.88
N ASP A 85 -19.19 -1.56 1.55
CA ASP A 85 -20.43 -1.21 0.87
C ASP A 85 -20.33 0.19 0.25
N SER A 86 -21.14 0.42 -0.78
CA SER A 86 -21.24 1.71 -1.48
C SER A 86 -21.66 2.88 -0.59
N ASP A 87 -22.30 2.61 0.57
CA ASP A 87 -22.72 3.62 1.55
C ASP A 87 -21.70 3.88 2.68
N ASP A 88 -20.55 3.23 2.66
CA ASP A 88 -19.44 3.53 3.56
C ASP A 88 -18.88 4.94 3.29
N VAL A 89 -18.51 5.65 4.36
CA VAL A 89 -17.97 7.02 4.26
C VAL A 89 -16.72 7.10 3.37
N LEU A 90 -15.91 6.05 3.33
CA LEU A 90 -14.71 5.97 2.49
C LEU A 90 -15.02 5.56 1.04
N SER A 91 -16.26 5.14 0.73
CA SER A 91 -16.67 4.77 -0.64
C SER A 91 -17.06 5.97 -1.50
N ARG A 92 -17.39 7.10 -0.86
CA ARG A 92 -17.87 8.33 -1.54
C ARG A 92 -16.91 8.79 -2.63
N GLY A 93 -17.46 9.07 -3.81
CA GLY A 93 -16.72 9.49 -4.99
C GLY A 93 -15.98 8.37 -5.72
N GLN A 94 -16.10 7.11 -5.32
CA GLN A 94 -15.40 5.98 -5.95
C GLN A 94 -16.34 4.88 -6.46
N VAL A 95 -17.62 4.92 -6.07
CA VAL A 95 -18.61 3.89 -6.43
C VAL A 95 -18.81 3.83 -7.95
N GLY A 96 -18.53 2.67 -8.54
CA GLY A 96 -18.69 2.40 -9.97
C GLY A 96 -17.74 3.17 -10.90
N TRP A 97 -16.72 3.86 -10.39
CA TRP A 97 -15.90 4.75 -11.22
C TRP A 97 -14.88 4.02 -12.10
N ASP A 98 -14.18 3.04 -11.51
CA ASP A 98 -13.04 2.33 -12.13
C ASP A 98 -13.29 0.83 -12.29
N GLY A 99 -14.47 0.38 -11.85
CA GLY A 99 -14.90 -1.00 -11.92
C GLY A 99 -16.38 -1.12 -11.60
N VAL A 100 -16.91 -2.34 -11.60
CA VAL A 100 -18.30 -2.58 -11.23
C VAL A 100 -18.50 -2.51 -9.71
N ALA A 101 -19.52 -1.80 -9.25
CA ALA A 101 -19.94 -1.79 -7.86
C ALA A 101 -20.75 -3.05 -7.51
N ILE A 102 -20.32 -3.80 -6.48
CA ILE A 102 -21.02 -5.00 -5.97
C ILE A 102 -21.14 -4.92 -4.46
N ASP A 103 -22.36 -4.69 -3.96
CA ASP A 103 -22.64 -4.72 -2.53
C ASP A 103 -23.22 -6.07 -2.11
N THR A 104 -24.02 -6.71 -2.97
CA THR A 104 -24.85 -7.86 -2.62
C THR A 104 -24.95 -8.90 -3.73
N ILE A 105 -25.52 -10.07 -3.41
CA ILE A 105 -25.84 -11.10 -4.41
C ILE A 105 -26.79 -10.58 -5.51
N ASP A 106 -27.64 -9.60 -5.22
CA ASP A 106 -28.54 -8.98 -6.20
C ASP A 106 -27.76 -8.28 -7.32
N ASP A 107 -26.62 -7.65 -7.00
CA ASP A 107 -25.74 -7.07 -8.01
C ASP A 107 -25.07 -8.17 -8.85
N MET A 108 -24.69 -9.29 -8.24
CA MET A 108 -24.15 -10.45 -8.97
C MET A 108 -25.19 -11.07 -9.92
N ARG A 109 -26.48 -11.08 -9.54
CA ARG A 109 -27.58 -11.53 -10.42
C ARG A 109 -27.64 -10.69 -11.69
N ASP A 110 -27.58 -9.36 -11.53
CA ASP A 110 -27.60 -8.41 -12.65
C ASP A 110 -26.33 -8.50 -13.49
N LEU A 111 -25.15 -8.61 -12.85
CA LEU A 111 -23.84 -8.66 -13.50
C LEU A 111 -23.76 -9.84 -14.48
N PHE A 112 -24.30 -10.99 -14.10
CA PHE A 112 -24.28 -12.21 -14.91
C PHE A 112 -25.64 -12.55 -15.53
N LEU A 113 -26.55 -11.59 -15.65
CA LEU A 113 -27.86 -11.80 -16.28
C LEU A 113 -27.68 -12.32 -17.72
N ASP A 114 -28.33 -13.43 -18.06
CA ASP A 114 -28.26 -14.16 -19.33
C ASP A 114 -26.86 -14.66 -19.74
N ILE A 115 -25.89 -14.70 -18.82
CA ILE A 115 -24.57 -15.30 -19.06
C ILE A 115 -24.59 -16.77 -18.59
N PRO A 116 -24.31 -17.75 -19.48
CA PRO A 116 -24.29 -19.17 -19.13
C PRO A 116 -22.99 -19.52 -18.38
N LEU A 117 -23.03 -19.45 -17.05
CA LEU A 117 -21.85 -19.57 -16.17
C LEU A 117 -21.11 -20.92 -16.29
N GLU A 118 -21.82 -21.96 -16.71
CA GLU A 118 -21.27 -23.30 -16.95
C GLU A 118 -20.55 -23.46 -18.31
N GLN A 119 -20.64 -22.45 -19.19
CA GLN A 119 -20.08 -22.46 -20.54
C GLN A 119 -18.98 -21.40 -20.74
N VAL A 120 -18.92 -20.39 -19.87
CA VAL A 120 -17.92 -19.32 -19.94
C VAL A 120 -16.93 -19.40 -18.79
N THR A 121 -15.69 -18.95 -18.99
CA THR A 121 -14.73 -18.81 -17.88
C THR A 121 -14.76 -17.39 -17.34
N VAL A 122 -15.01 -17.26 -16.03
CA VAL A 122 -15.06 -15.96 -15.34
C VAL A 122 -13.80 -15.78 -14.50
N SER A 123 -13.05 -14.73 -14.77
CA SER A 123 -11.96 -14.27 -13.91
C SER A 123 -12.43 -13.08 -13.09
N MET A 124 -12.18 -13.09 -11.79
CA MET A 124 -12.51 -12.00 -10.86
C MET A 124 -11.22 -11.45 -10.26
N THR A 125 -10.89 -10.20 -10.58
CA THR A 125 -9.72 -9.49 -10.05
C THR A 125 -10.06 -8.91 -8.70
N ILE A 126 -10.06 -9.76 -7.68
CA ILE A 126 -10.48 -9.45 -6.31
C ILE A 126 -9.59 -10.17 -5.30
N ASN A 127 -9.22 -9.52 -4.20
CA ASN A 127 -8.25 -10.04 -3.23
C ASN A 127 -8.79 -10.05 -1.80
N ALA A 128 -8.82 -8.90 -1.10
CA ALA A 128 -9.22 -8.83 0.31
C ALA A 128 -10.59 -9.48 0.58
N PRO A 129 -11.65 -9.21 -0.21
CA PRO A 129 -12.94 -9.86 -0.06
C PRO A 129 -13.18 -10.97 -1.10
N ALA A 130 -12.11 -11.63 -1.58
CA ALA A 130 -12.23 -12.71 -2.56
C ALA A 130 -13.11 -13.86 -2.08
N ALA A 131 -13.07 -14.22 -0.79
CA ALA A 131 -13.91 -15.28 -0.24
C ALA A 131 -15.41 -14.89 -0.21
N PRO A 132 -15.82 -13.73 0.32
CA PRO A 132 -17.19 -13.23 0.16
C PRO A 132 -17.67 -13.16 -1.30
N MET A 133 -16.82 -12.69 -2.22
CA MET A 133 -17.18 -12.58 -3.63
C MET A 133 -17.35 -13.94 -4.32
N LEU A 134 -16.48 -14.91 -4.01
CA LEU A 134 -16.67 -16.29 -4.44
C LEU A 134 -17.95 -16.90 -3.85
N ALA A 135 -18.25 -16.61 -2.58
CA ALA A 135 -19.46 -17.09 -1.93
C ALA A 135 -20.72 -16.55 -2.61
N MET A 136 -20.76 -15.27 -3.01
CA MET A 136 -21.85 -14.71 -3.80
C MET A 136 -21.96 -15.36 -5.18
N TYR A 137 -20.83 -15.63 -5.85
CA TYR A 137 -20.81 -16.31 -7.16
C TYR A 137 -21.33 -17.76 -7.07
N ILE A 138 -20.92 -18.51 -6.06
CA ILE A 138 -21.42 -19.87 -5.79
C ILE A 138 -22.91 -19.83 -5.47
N ALA A 139 -23.34 -18.93 -4.60
CA ALA A 139 -24.75 -18.78 -4.24
C ALA A 139 -25.62 -18.47 -5.48
N LEU A 140 -25.16 -17.59 -6.37
CA LEU A 140 -25.82 -17.30 -7.64
C LEU A 140 -25.92 -18.54 -8.55
N ALA A 141 -24.84 -19.33 -8.66
CA ALA A 141 -24.83 -20.55 -9.46
C ALA A 141 -25.84 -21.57 -8.90
N GLU A 142 -25.88 -21.75 -7.59
CA GLU A 142 -26.84 -22.63 -6.92
C GLU A 142 -28.29 -22.15 -7.08
N GLU A 143 -28.55 -20.83 -7.04
CA GLU A 143 -29.86 -20.25 -7.36
C GLU A 143 -30.31 -20.58 -8.80
N ARG A 144 -29.37 -20.68 -9.73
CA ARG A 144 -29.60 -21.07 -11.14
C ARG A 144 -29.61 -22.59 -11.36
N GLY A 145 -29.44 -23.40 -10.32
CA GLY A 145 -29.36 -24.85 -10.43
C GLY A 145 -28.07 -25.38 -11.09
N ILE A 146 -27.02 -24.57 -11.12
CA ILE A 146 -25.72 -24.93 -11.69
C ILE A 146 -24.84 -25.52 -10.58
N ALA A 147 -24.37 -26.75 -10.79
CA ALA A 147 -23.46 -27.40 -9.84
C ALA A 147 -22.10 -26.67 -9.79
N PRO A 148 -21.53 -26.39 -8.60
CA PRO A 148 -20.23 -25.72 -8.47
C PRO A 148 -19.10 -26.39 -9.26
N ALA A 149 -19.19 -27.71 -9.47
CA ALA A 149 -18.19 -28.47 -10.22
C ALA A 149 -18.09 -28.10 -11.71
N LEU A 150 -19.11 -27.44 -12.27
CA LEU A 150 -19.14 -26.97 -13.66
C LEU A 150 -18.58 -25.56 -13.82
N LEU A 151 -18.31 -24.85 -12.72
CA LEU A 151 -17.85 -23.47 -12.77
C LEU A 151 -16.36 -23.41 -13.11
N GLY A 152 -16.05 -22.88 -14.29
CA GLY A 152 -14.69 -22.57 -14.72
C GLY A 152 -14.35 -21.10 -14.47
N GLY A 153 -13.18 -20.84 -13.90
CA GLY A 153 -12.80 -19.46 -13.61
C GLY A 153 -11.53 -19.30 -12.80
N THR A 154 -11.23 -18.06 -12.45
CA THR A 154 -10.03 -17.68 -11.70
C THR A 154 -10.35 -16.56 -10.72
N LEU A 155 -9.97 -16.72 -9.45
CA LEU A 155 -9.83 -15.59 -8.55
C LEU A 155 -8.39 -15.08 -8.61
N GLN A 156 -8.20 -13.77 -8.46
CA GLN A 156 -6.87 -13.25 -8.17
C GLN A 156 -6.45 -13.70 -6.77
N ALA A 157 -7.20 -13.32 -5.73
CA ALA A 157 -7.07 -13.78 -4.34
C ALA A 157 -5.65 -13.73 -3.73
N ASP A 158 -4.71 -13.05 -4.39
CA ASP A 158 -3.32 -12.99 -3.99
C ASP A 158 -3.15 -11.82 -3.03
N ILE A 159 -3.22 -12.13 -1.74
CA ILE A 159 -3.26 -11.14 -0.68
C ILE A 159 -1.87 -10.61 -0.30
N LEU A 160 -0.79 -11.36 -0.55
CA LEU A 160 0.57 -10.95 -0.17
C LEU A 160 1.06 -9.78 -1.01
N LYS A 161 0.79 -9.79 -2.32
CA LYS A 161 1.07 -8.64 -3.20
C LYS A 161 0.30 -7.38 -2.81
N GLU A 162 -0.83 -7.48 -2.12
CA GLU A 162 -1.56 -6.30 -1.63
C GLU A 162 -0.67 -5.55 -0.65
N TYR A 163 -0.15 -6.25 0.35
CA TYR A 163 0.75 -5.66 1.35
C TYR A 163 2.06 -5.15 0.74
N ALA A 164 2.58 -5.85 -0.28
CA ALA A 164 3.82 -5.47 -0.92
C ALA A 164 3.69 -4.25 -1.85
N ALA A 165 2.61 -4.18 -2.65
CA ALA A 165 2.54 -3.29 -3.80
C ALA A 165 1.18 -2.61 -4.02
N GLN A 166 0.08 -3.35 -4.19
CA GLN A 166 -1.19 -2.80 -4.72
C GLN A 166 -2.03 -2.05 -3.67
N LYS A 167 -1.84 -2.38 -2.39
CA LYS A 167 -2.42 -1.71 -1.24
C LYS A 167 -3.91 -1.96 -0.97
N GLU A 168 -4.54 -2.96 -1.56
CA GLU A 168 -5.97 -3.27 -1.36
C GLU A 168 -6.18 -4.38 -0.32
N TRP A 169 -5.88 -4.08 0.94
CA TRP A 169 -6.01 -5.02 2.07
C TRP A 169 -7.08 -4.60 3.08
N ARG A 170 -7.47 -5.57 3.94
CA ARG A 170 -8.35 -5.31 5.09
C ARG A 170 -7.76 -5.85 6.40
N PHE A 171 -7.44 -7.13 6.45
CA PHE A 171 -7.04 -7.84 7.67
C PHE A 171 -5.53 -7.92 7.83
N PRO A 172 -5.00 -8.24 9.02
CA PRO A 172 -3.58 -8.57 9.20
C PRO A 172 -3.10 -9.67 8.24
N VAL A 173 -1.83 -9.60 7.83
CA VAL A 173 -1.23 -10.44 6.77
C VAL A 173 -1.57 -11.93 6.92
N GLU A 174 -1.33 -12.50 8.11
CA GLU A 174 -1.58 -13.92 8.40
C GLU A 174 -3.05 -14.31 8.19
N HIS A 175 -3.99 -13.48 8.64
CA HIS A 175 -5.42 -13.76 8.48
C HIS A 175 -5.87 -13.70 7.03
N GLY A 176 -5.32 -12.75 6.25
CA GLY A 176 -5.54 -12.69 4.81
C GLY A 176 -5.09 -13.96 4.10
N VAL A 177 -3.90 -14.48 4.45
CA VAL A 177 -3.37 -15.73 3.88
C VAL A 177 -4.27 -16.91 4.24
N GLU A 178 -4.69 -17.05 5.49
CA GLU A 178 -5.56 -18.16 5.91
C GLU A 178 -6.92 -18.14 5.19
N LEU A 179 -7.46 -16.97 4.86
CA LEU A 179 -8.69 -16.85 4.07
C LEU A 179 -8.51 -17.31 2.62
N LEU A 180 -7.35 -17.03 2.00
CA LEU A 180 -7.01 -17.60 0.70
C LEU A 180 -6.88 -19.13 0.77
N ILE A 181 -6.28 -19.67 1.84
CA ILE A 181 -6.18 -21.13 2.01
C ILE A 181 -7.56 -21.78 2.14
N ASP A 182 -8.55 -21.08 2.69
CA ASP A 182 -9.93 -21.56 2.72
C ASP A 182 -10.57 -21.63 1.33
N ILE A 183 -10.30 -20.64 0.47
CA ILE A 183 -10.69 -20.66 -0.94
C ILE A 183 -10.05 -21.85 -1.64
N LEU A 184 -8.74 -22.06 -1.44
CA LEU A 184 -7.99 -23.15 -2.05
C LEU A 184 -8.53 -24.53 -1.62
N GLU A 185 -8.73 -24.75 -0.32
CA GLU A 185 -9.30 -25.98 0.24
C GLU A 185 -10.74 -26.24 -0.27
N HIS A 186 -11.57 -25.20 -0.31
CA HIS A 186 -12.94 -25.34 -0.78
C HIS A 186 -13.01 -25.70 -2.27
N THR A 187 -12.24 -24.99 -3.09
CA THR A 187 -12.25 -25.16 -4.55
C THR A 187 -11.58 -26.46 -4.99
N SER A 188 -10.52 -26.92 -4.33
CA SER A 188 -9.90 -28.22 -4.62
C SER A 188 -10.86 -29.39 -4.43
N THR A 189 -11.85 -29.23 -3.56
CA THR A 189 -12.84 -30.26 -3.23
C THR A 189 -14.12 -30.15 -4.07
N HIS A 190 -14.63 -28.93 -4.31
CA HIS A 190 -15.96 -28.72 -4.87
C HIS A 190 -15.98 -28.10 -6.27
N MET A 191 -14.88 -27.48 -6.71
CA MET A 191 -14.80 -26.69 -7.95
C MET A 191 -13.54 -27.07 -8.75
N PRO A 192 -13.44 -28.29 -9.30
CA PRO A 192 -12.22 -28.80 -9.92
C PRO A 192 -11.79 -28.05 -11.18
N LEU A 193 -12.62 -27.16 -11.75
CA LEU A 193 -12.30 -26.30 -12.90
C LEU A 193 -11.87 -24.88 -12.49
N TRP A 194 -11.90 -24.57 -11.20
CA TRP A 194 -11.57 -23.26 -10.67
C TRP A 194 -10.09 -23.12 -10.35
N HIS A 195 -9.54 -21.96 -10.66
CA HIS A 195 -8.21 -21.54 -10.24
C HIS A 195 -8.36 -20.68 -8.98
N PRO A 196 -7.97 -21.17 -7.78
CA PRO A 196 -8.23 -20.49 -6.52
C PRO A 196 -7.46 -19.18 -6.36
N VAL A 197 -6.34 -19.04 -7.06
CA VAL A 197 -5.44 -17.89 -6.95
C VAL A 197 -4.72 -17.66 -8.28
N SER A 198 -4.49 -16.38 -8.57
CA SER A 198 -3.59 -15.90 -9.61
C SER A 198 -2.46 -15.12 -8.94
N ILE A 199 -1.32 -15.78 -8.79
CA ILE A 199 -0.18 -15.29 -8.01
C ILE A 199 0.57 -14.25 -8.86
N SER A 200 0.61 -13.02 -8.39
CA SER A 200 0.59 -11.84 -9.24
C SER A 200 1.83 -10.94 -9.06
N GLY A 201 2.71 -10.99 -10.05
CA GLY A 201 3.83 -10.06 -10.24
C GLY A 201 3.47 -8.75 -10.96
N TYR A 202 2.35 -8.70 -11.70
CA TYR A 202 1.95 -7.50 -12.46
C TYR A 202 1.99 -6.21 -11.62
N HIS A 203 1.25 -6.19 -10.51
CA HIS A 203 1.15 -5.02 -9.62
C HIS A 203 2.48 -4.70 -8.92
N ILE A 204 3.30 -5.73 -8.65
CA ILE A 204 4.65 -5.55 -8.10
C ILE A 204 5.53 -4.78 -9.10
N ARG A 205 5.45 -5.14 -10.38
CA ARG A 205 6.17 -4.47 -11.48
C ARG A 205 5.65 -3.06 -11.73
N GLU A 206 4.33 -2.86 -11.78
CA GLU A 206 3.70 -1.55 -11.95
C GLU A 206 4.07 -0.55 -10.82
N ALA A 207 4.17 -1.06 -9.59
CA ALA A 207 4.62 -0.28 -8.43
C ALA A 207 6.10 0.17 -8.52
N GLY A 208 6.88 -0.44 -9.43
CA GLY A 208 8.25 -0.02 -9.76
C GLY A 208 9.32 -1.08 -9.58
N ALA A 209 8.96 -2.35 -9.32
CA ALA A 209 9.93 -3.43 -9.22
C ALA A 209 10.71 -3.66 -10.51
N THR A 210 11.94 -4.17 -10.39
CA THR A 210 12.68 -4.74 -11.53
C THR A 210 12.08 -6.09 -11.96
N ALA A 211 12.42 -6.58 -13.17
CA ALA A 211 11.97 -7.90 -13.64
C ALA A 211 12.43 -9.05 -12.72
N VAL A 212 13.61 -8.89 -12.10
CA VAL A 212 14.16 -9.82 -11.12
C VAL A 212 13.33 -9.82 -9.83
N GLU A 213 13.02 -8.62 -9.31
CA GLU A 213 12.19 -8.46 -8.11
C GLU A 213 10.77 -8.98 -8.34
N GLU A 214 10.17 -8.71 -9.51
CA GLU A 214 8.87 -9.27 -9.90
C GLU A 214 8.86 -10.79 -9.82
N VAL A 215 9.83 -11.47 -10.46
CA VAL A 215 9.91 -12.94 -10.43
C VAL A 215 10.15 -13.43 -9.00
N ALA A 216 11.11 -12.85 -8.29
CA ALA A 216 11.50 -13.30 -6.96
C ALA A 216 10.35 -13.19 -5.95
N TYR A 217 9.66 -12.05 -5.94
CA TYR A 217 8.58 -11.77 -4.98
C TYR A 217 7.35 -12.63 -5.28
N THR A 218 6.95 -12.72 -6.56
CA THR A 218 5.81 -13.55 -6.98
C THR A 218 6.01 -15.03 -6.64
N LEU A 219 7.20 -15.59 -6.89
CA LEU A 219 7.46 -16.99 -6.57
C LEU A 219 7.61 -17.21 -5.05
N SER A 220 8.07 -16.21 -4.30
CA SER A 220 8.13 -16.26 -2.84
C SER A 220 6.72 -16.24 -2.22
N ASP A 221 5.79 -15.47 -2.80
CA ASP A 221 4.37 -15.51 -2.42
C ASP A 221 3.77 -16.91 -2.68
N ALA A 222 4.03 -17.46 -3.86
CA ALA A 222 3.59 -18.81 -4.23
C ALA A 222 4.08 -19.88 -3.25
N MET A 223 5.34 -19.79 -2.81
CA MET A 223 5.90 -20.69 -1.81
C MET A 223 5.14 -20.63 -0.47
N VAL A 224 4.69 -19.45 -0.03
CA VAL A 224 3.86 -19.33 1.19
C VAL A 224 2.55 -20.09 1.02
N TYR A 225 1.86 -19.90 -0.10
CA TYR A 225 0.56 -20.54 -0.33
C TYR A 225 0.66 -22.05 -0.41
N VAL A 226 1.67 -22.59 -1.11
CA VAL A 226 1.93 -24.04 -1.14
C VAL A 226 2.25 -24.57 0.26
N LYS A 227 3.16 -23.92 1.01
CA LYS A 227 3.49 -24.32 2.39
C LYS A 227 2.24 -24.38 3.27
N ARG A 228 1.38 -23.36 3.21
CA ARG A 228 0.18 -23.26 4.06
C ARG A 228 -0.91 -24.26 3.67
N ALA A 229 -1.13 -24.49 2.37
CA ALA A 229 -2.06 -25.53 1.90
C ALA A 229 -1.62 -26.95 2.34
N LEU A 230 -0.32 -27.24 2.25
CA LEU A 230 0.24 -28.52 2.75
C LEU A 230 0.09 -28.65 4.27
N LEU A 231 0.36 -27.58 5.04
CA LEU A 231 0.15 -27.56 6.49
C LEU A 231 -1.34 -27.74 6.87
N ARG A 232 -2.26 -27.25 6.03
CA ARG A 232 -3.71 -27.51 6.17
C ARG A 232 -4.08 -28.97 5.90
N GLY A 233 -3.23 -29.70 5.20
CA GLY A 233 -3.44 -31.11 4.84
C GLY A 233 -4.05 -31.29 3.45
N VAL A 234 -4.06 -30.26 2.59
CA VAL A 234 -4.51 -30.40 1.19
C VAL A 234 -3.36 -31.02 0.38
N PRO A 235 -3.55 -32.19 -0.25
CA PRO A 235 -2.50 -32.84 -1.04
C PRO A 235 -2.05 -31.99 -2.24
N LEU A 236 -0.75 -32.02 -2.53
CA LEU A 236 -0.12 -31.15 -3.53
C LEU A 236 -0.77 -31.27 -4.91
N GLU A 237 -1.04 -32.49 -5.34
CA GLU A 237 -1.64 -32.84 -6.63
C GLU A 237 -3.09 -32.38 -6.79
N GLN A 238 -3.79 -32.08 -5.69
CA GLN A 238 -5.18 -31.61 -5.74
C GLN A 238 -5.29 -30.12 -6.06
N PHE A 239 -4.31 -29.30 -5.64
CA PHE A 239 -4.40 -27.84 -5.80
C PHE A 239 -3.31 -27.25 -6.70
N ALA A 240 -2.09 -27.80 -6.73
CA ALA A 240 -0.98 -27.23 -7.50
C ALA A 240 -1.28 -27.13 -9.01
N PRO A 241 -1.95 -28.13 -9.65
CA PRO A 241 -2.41 -28.01 -11.04
C PRO A 241 -3.47 -26.93 -11.29
N ARG A 242 -3.95 -26.24 -10.26
CA ARG A 242 -4.88 -25.11 -10.36
C ARG A 242 -4.27 -23.77 -9.96
N LEU A 243 -3.04 -23.74 -9.46
CA LEU A 243 -2.31 -22.48 -9.31
C LEU A 243 -2.10 -21.84 -10.69
N SER A 244 -2.26 -20.53 -10.74
CA SER A 244 -1.98 -19.70 -11.90
C SER A 244 -1.13 -18.51 -11.47
N PHE A 245 -0.42 -17.92 -12.42
CA PHE A 245 0.47 -16.79 -12.22
C PHE A 245 0.04 -15.62 -13.09
N PHE A 246 0.42 -14.42 -12.72
CA PHE A 246 0.10 -13.21 -13.44
C PHE A 246 1.29 -12.26 -13.48
N PHE A 247 1.88 -12.06 -14.66
CA PHE A 247 3.07 -11.22 -14.84
C PHE A 247 2.79 -10.00 -15.71
N ASP A 248 3.66 -9.02 -15.60
CA ASP A 248 3.70 -7.85 -16.47
C ASP A 248 4.42 -8.14 -17.80
N ALA A 249 4.16 -7.31 -18.81
CA ALA A 249 4.98 -7.20 -20.02
C ALA A 249 5.35 -5.73 -20.24
N HIS A 250 6.53 -5.36 -19.74
CA HIS A 250 7.09 -4.02 -19.81
C HIS A 250 7.74 -3.68 -21.17
N ASN A 251 8.22 -2.44 -21.31
CA ASN A 251 8.84 -1.95 -22.56
C ASN A 251 10.15 -2.65 -22.99
N ASN A 252 10.89 -3.31 -22.09
CA ASN A 252 12.15 -3.94 -22.45
C ASN A 252 11.91 -5.33 -23.07
N PHE A 253 11.63 -5.35 -24.36
CA PHE A 253 11.19 -6.52 -25.13
C PHE A 253 11.93 -7.83 -24.82
N PHE A 254 13.27 -7.86 -24.90
CA PHE A 254 14.04 -9.08 -24.67
C PHE A 254 14.11 -9.48 -23.18
N GLU A 255 14.10 -8.51 -22.26
CA GLU A 255 14.07 -8.76 -20.82
C GLU A 255 12.77 -9.45 -20.43
N GLU A 256 11.64 -9.00 -20.96
CA GLU A 256 10.32 -9.60 -20.64
C GLU A 256 10.18 -11.02 -21.17
N ILE A 257 10.67 -11.30 -22.38
CA ILE A 257 10.71 -12.67 -22.91
C ILE A 257 11.56 -13.57 -22.01
N ALA A 258 12.76 -13.11 -21.63
CA ALA A 258 13.65 -13.84 -20.74
C ALA A 258 13.04 -14.04 -19.34
N LYS A 259 12.34 -13.02 -18.81
CA LYS A 259 11.66 -13.06 -17.51
C LYS A 259 10.61 -14.16 -17.44
N LEU A 260 9.74 -14.24 -18.45
CA LEU A 260 8.66 -15.24 -18.49
C LEU A 260 9.21 -16.67 -18.61
N ARG A 261 10.31 -16.86 -19.36
CA ARG A 261 11.05 -18.14 -19.41
C ARG A 261 11.67 -18.48 -18.05
N ALA A 262 12.35 -17.51 -17.43
CA ALA A 262 13.00 -17.67 -16.13
C ALA A 262 12.01 -18.03 -15.00
N ALA A 263 10.83 -17.40 -14.99
CA ALA A 263 9.77 -17.69 -14.01
C ALA A 263 9.33 -19.16 -14.04
N ARG A 264 9.15 -19.75 -15.24
CA ARG A 264 8.81 -21.18 -15.38
C ARG A 264 9.91 -22.09 -14.86
N ILE A 265 11.16 -21.80 -15.24
CA ILE A 265 12.34 -22.59 -14.85
C ILE A 265 12.49 -22.59 -13.33
N LEU A 266 12.42 -21.41 -12.71
CA LEU A 266 12.55 -21.27 -11.26
C LEU A 266 11.39 -21.95 -10.54
N TRP A 267 10.15 -21.76 -10.97
CA TRP A 267 9.01 -22.38 -10.32
C TRP A 267 9.07 -23.91 -10.35
N ALA A 268 9.41 -24.49 -11.50
CA ALA A 268 9.53 -25.94 -11.65
C ALA A 268 10.59 -26.51 -10.68
N ARG A 269 11.75 -25.84 -10.60
CA ARG A 269 12.83 -26.18 -9.66
C ARG A 269 12.41 -26.02 -8.21
N ILE A 270 11.67 -24.97 -7.87
CA ILE A 270 11.16 -24.73 -6.51
C ILE A 270 10.20 -25.85 -6.10
N MET A 271 9.24 -26.20 -6.96
CA MET A 271 8.27 -27.26 -6.70
C MET A 271 8.93 -28.61 -6.47
N GLN A 272 9.96 -28.95 -7.26
CA GLN A 272 10.73 -30.16 -7.05
C GLN A 272 11.54 -30.11 -5.74
N LYS A 273 12.36 -29.07 -5.55
CA LYS A 273 13.35 -28.97 -4.47
C LYS A 273 12.72 -28.75 -3.09
N HIS A 274 11.69 -27.91 -3.00
CA HIS A 274 11.10 -27.50 -1.73
C HIS A 274 9.82 -28.28 -1.37
N PHE A 275 9.11 -28.81 -2.36
CA PHE A 275 7.79 -29.44 -2.14
C PHE A 275 7.71 -30.89 -2.65
N GLY A 276 8.79 -31.43 -3.22
CA GLY A 276 8.84 -32.82 -3.66
C GLY A 276 7.89 -33.14 -4.81
N ALA A 277 7.48 -32.14 -5.60
CA ALA A 277 6.68 -32.38 -6.80
C ALA A 277 7.45 -33.29 -7.77
N PRO A 278 6.84 -34.36 -8.30
CA PRO A 278 7.47 -35.17 -9.34
C PRO A 278 7.81 -34.29 -10.55
N ALA A 279 9.05 -34.34 -11.02
CA ALA A 279 9.47 -33.60 -12.19
C ALA A 279 8.64 -34.03 -13.42
N GLY A 280 8.11 -33.06 -14.17
CA GLY A 280 7.25 -33.36 -15.32
C GLY A 280 5.77 -33.48 -14.97
N SER A 281 5.38 -33.29 -13.70
CA SER A 281 3.97 -33.34 -13.27
C SER A 281 3.27 -32.00 -13.48
N HIS A 282 1.94 -31.96 -13.65
CA HIS A 282 1.22 -30.69 -13.78
C HIS A 282 1.28 -29.80 -12.52
N SER A 283 1.77 -30.34 -11.39
CA SER A 283 1.96 -29.63 -10.14
C SER A 283 3.13 -28.63 -10.20
N ASP A 284 4.13 -28.86 -11.05
CA ASP A 284 5.29 -27.97 -11.18
C ASP A 284 5.13 -26.89 -12.28
N TRP A 285 3.92 -26.77 -12.86
CA TRP A 285 3.63 -25.82 -13.94
C TRP A 285 3.41 -24.39 -13.44
N CYS A 286 4.11 -23.44 -14.05
CA CYS A 286 3.86 -22.01 -13.92
C CYS A 286 2.97 -21.54 -15.10
N ARG A 287 1.66 -21.79 -15.03
CA ARG A 287 0.67 -21.30 -16.01
C ARG A 287 0.42 -19.82 -15.78
N MET A 288 0.65 -18.98 -16.78
CA MET A 288 0.66 -17.53 -16.63
C MET A 288 -0.37 -16.80 -17.50
N HIS A 289 -1.03 -15.84 -16.88
CA HIS A 289 -1.60 -14.66 -17.52
C HIS A 289 -0.52 -13.58 -17.63
N VAL A 290 -0.56 -12.78 -18.70
CA VAL A 290 0.35 -11.64 -18.86
C VAL A 290 -0.46 -10.42 -19.28
N GLN A 291 -0.26 -9.30 -18.60
CA GLN A 291 -0.83 -8.00 -18.96
C GLN A 291 0.28 -7.07 -19.41
N THR A 292 0.02 -6.29 -20.46
CA THR A 292 0.92 -5.22 -20.92
C THR A 292 1.01 -4.10 -19.88
N ALA A 293 2.18 -3.47 -19.72
CA ALA A 293 2.42 -2.55 -18.60
C ALA A 293 1.67 -1.21 -18.72
N GLY A 294 0.79 -0.92 -17.76
CA GLY A 294 0.02 0.34 -17.68
C GLY A 294 0.90 1.55 -17.39
N CYS A 295 1.85 1.42 -16.45
CA CYS A 295 2.75 2.50 -16.05
C CYS A 295 3.65 3.00 -17.18
N THR A 296 3.78 2.23 -18.26
CA THR A 296 4.57 2.58 -19.44
C THR A 296 3.83 3.42 -20.47
N LEU A 297 2.50 3.51 -20.37
CA LEU A 297 1.67 4.26 -21.30
C LEU A 297 1.79 5.76 -21.02
N THR A 298 1.66 6.57 -22.07
CA THR A 298 1.77 8.04 -21.96
C THR A 298 0.41 8.69 -22.13
N ARG A 299 0.17 9.75 -21.35
CA ARG A 299 -1.01 10.59 -21.48
C ARG A 299 -0.96 11.40 -22.78
N ASP A 300 0.17 12.06 -23.00
CA ASP A 300 0.41 12.85 -24.19
C ASP A 300 0.63 11.91 -25.38
N GLU A 301 0.06 12.26 -26.54
CA GLU A 301 0.09 11.46 -27.77
C GLU A 301 -0.33 9.99 -27.57
N PRO A 302 -1.57 9.74 -27.08
CA PRO A 302 -1.98 8.41 -26.60
C PRO A 302 -1.99 7.34 -27.72
N MET A 303 -2.03 7.73 -29.00
CA MET A 303 -1.91 6.79 -30.12
C MET A 303 -0.56 6.05 -30.15
N ASN A 304 0.49 6.62 -29.54
CA ASN A 304 1.78 5.95 -29.38
C ASN A 304 1.65 4.68 -28.51
N ASN A 305 0.67 4.63 -27.61
CA ASN A 305 0.40 3.48 -26.76
C ASN A 305 -0.03 2.24 -27.56
N ILE A 306 -0.67 2.40 -28.72
CA ILE A 306 -1.03 1.26 -29.60
C ILE A 306 0.22 0.46 -29.98
N MET A 307 1.30 1.15 -30.36
CA MET A 307 2.56 0.52 -30.74
C MET A 307 3.29 -0.08 -29.53
N ARG A 308 3.29 0.62 -28.38
CA ARG A 308 3.86 0.09 -27.13
C ARG A 308 3.21 -1.23 -26.73
N VAL A 309 1.89 -1.24 -26.66
CA VAL A 309 1.09 -2.42 -26.30
C VAL A 309 1.29 -3.54 -27.31
N ALA A 310 1.40 -3.25 -28.61
CA ALA A 310 1.68 -4.27 -29.62
C ALA A 310 3.02 -4.99 -29.38
N TYR A 311 4.08 -4.25 -29.04
CA TYR A 311 5.38 -4.86 -28.75
C TYR A 311 5.42 -5.59 -27.42
N GLN A 312 4.72 -5.09 -26.40
CA GLN A 312 4.58 -5.76 -25.11
C GLN A 312 3.80 -7.08 -25.25
N ALA A 313 2.69 -7.07 -26.01
CA ALA A 313 1.92 -8.28 -26.32
C ALA A 313 2.73 -9.30 -27.11
N LEU A 314 3.55 -8.85 -28.07
CA LEU A 314 4.47 -9.71 -28.79
C LEU A 314 5.51 -10.34 -27.86
N ALA A 315 6.08 -9.58 -26.92
CA ALA A 315 6.99 -10.11 -25.90
C ALA A 315 6.30 -11.17 -25.01
N ALA A 316 5.05 -10.92 -24.60
CA ALA A 316 4.26 -11.87 -23.82
C ALA A 316 4.01 -13.19 -24.56
N MET A 317 3.67 -13.13 -25.87
CA MET A 317 3.50 -14.32 -26.70
C MET A 317 4.82 -15.07 -26.90
N LEU A 318 5.91 -14.38 -27.26
CA LEU A 318 7.22 -15.02 -27.43
C LEU A 318 7.77 -15.58 -26.12
N GLY A 319 7.38 -15.00 -24.98
CA GLY A 319 7.64 -15.52 -23.64
C GLY A 319 6.79 -16.74 -23.28
N GLY A 320 5.76 -17.10 -24.05
CA GLY A 320 4.96 -18.32 -23.87
C GLY A 320 3.77 -18.19 -22.91
N ALA A 321 3.13 -17.02 -22.81
CA ALA A 321 1.93 -16.79 -22.00
C ALA A 321 0.72 -17.67 -22.39
N GLN A 322 -0.12 -18.06 -21.43
CA GLN A 322 -1.34 -18.85 -21.71
C GLN A 322 -2.57 -17.97 -21.96
N SER A 323 -2.57 -16.74 -21.44
CA SER A 323 -3.59 -15.74 -21.69
C SER A 323 -2.98 -14.35 -21.61
N ILE A 324 -3.54 -13.41 -22.38
CA ILE A 324 -2.98 -12.06 -22.51
C ILE A 324 -4.09 -11.03 -22.34
N HIS A 325 -3.80 -10.00 -21.55
CA HIS A 325 -4.52 -8.74 -21.52
C HIS A 325 -3.69 -7.68 -22.27
N THR A 326 -4.32 -6.99 -23.22
CA THR A 326 -3.73 -5.82 -23.87
C THR A 326 -4.43 -4.58 -23.38
N ASN A 327 -3.66 -3.67 -22.80
CA ASN A 327 -4.11 -2.38 -22.34
C ASN A 327 -4.63 -1.56 -23.51
N SER A 328 -5.54 -0.64 -23.22
CA SER A 328 -6.08 0.26 -24.23
C SER A 328 -5.27 1.54 -24.32
N TYR A 329 -5.27 2.18 -25.49
CA TYR A 329 -4.40 3.33 -25.73
C TYR A 329 -4.77 4.57 -24.88
N ASP A 330 -6.01 4.62 -24.38
CA ASP A 330 -6.62 5.68 -23.58
C ASP A 330 -6.61 5.40 -22.06
N GLU A 331 -6.05 4.27 -21.64
CA GLU A 331 -6.13 3.76 -20.26
C GLU A 331 -5.48 4.67 -19.21
N VAL A 332 -4.52 5.50 -19.62
CA VAL A 332 -3.88 6.52 -18.76
C VAL A 332 -4.89 7.56 -18.26
N LEU A 333 -5.99 7.76 -18.98
CA LEU A 333 -6.96 8.81 -18.71
C LEU A 333 -8.27 8.28 -18.15
N CYS A 334 -8.70 7.09 -18.54
CA CYS A 334 -9.99 6.56 -18.15
C CYS A 334 -10.06 5.04 -18.33
N THR A 335 -11.10 4.44 -17.76
CA THR A 335 -11.54 3.11 -18.20
C THR A 335 -11.71 3.11 -19.72
N PRO A 336 -11.28 2.07 -20.43
CA PRO A 336 -11.19 2.10 -21.89
C PRO A 336 -12.52 2.27 -22.65
N THR A 337 -12.48 3.12 -23.69
CA THR A 337 -13.60 3.29 -24.63
C THR A 337 -13.88 2.02 -25.44
N GLU A 338 -15.06 1.92 -26.07
CA GLU A 338 -15.35 0.80 -26.99
C GLU A 338 -14.36 0.68 -28.14
N GLU A 339 -13.93 1.81 -28.69
CA GLU A 339 -12.96 1.87 -29.78
C GLU A 339 -11.59 1.38 -29.33
N ALA A 340 -11.12 1.86 -28.19
CA ALA A 340 -9.79 1.50 -27.67
C ALA A 340 -9.72 0.02 -27.26
N VAL A 341 -10.75 -0.52 -26.61
CA VAL A 341 -10.82 -1.97 -26.31
C VAL A 341 -10.84 -2.80 -27.58
N ARG A 342 -11.57 -2.37 -28.62
CA ARG A 342 -11.58 -3.07 -29.90
C ARG A 342 -10.18 -3.12 -30.50
N ILE A 343 -9.45 -2.01 -30.49
CA ILE A 343 -8.05 -1.96 -30.97
C ILE A 343 -7.18 -2.91 -30.16
N ALA A 344 -7.31 -2.91 -28.83
CA ALA A 344 -6.55 -3.81 -27.97
C ALA A 344 -6.81 -5.30 -28.29
N ILE A 345 -8.07 -5.69 -28.55
CA ILE A 345 -8.42 -7.04 -29.02
C ILE A 345 -7.80 -7.33 -30.40
N ARG A 346 -7.89 -6.38 -31.34
CA ARG A 346 -7.35 -6.53 -32.69
C ARG A 346 -5.84 -6.70 -32.69
N THR A 347 -5.11 -6.04 -31.79
CA THR A 347 -3.67 -6.26 -31.58
C THR A 347 -3.37 -7.74 -31.31
N GLN A 348 -4.13 -8.38 -30.43
CA GLN A 348 -3.94 -9.82 -30.13
C GLN A 348 -4.32 -10.69 -31.33
N GLN A 349 -5.41 -10.39 -32.02
CA GLN A 349 -5.87 -11.17 -33.19
C GLN A 349 -4.87 -11.10 -34.34
N ILE A 350 -4.33 -9.91 -34.65
CA ILE A 350 -3.30 -9.74 -35.68
C ILE A 350 -2.06 -10.57 -35.32
N LEU A 351 -1.60 -10.50 -34.07
CA LEU A 351 -0.49 -11.33 -33.59
C LEU A 351 -0.79 -12.83 -33.77
N GLN A 352 -2.01 -13.28 -33.44
CA GLN A 352 -2.41 -14.68 -33.50
C GLN A 352 -2.65 -15.24 -34.90
N GLU A 353 -3.10 -14.41 -35.85
CA GLU A 353 -3.58 -14.85 -37.17
C GLU A 353 -2.67 -14.45 -38.33
N GLU A 354 -1.94 -13.33 -38.23
CA GLU A 354 -1.25 -12.73 -39.38
C GLU A 354 0.29 -12.79 -39.30
N THR A 355 0.85 -12.88 -38.09
CA THR A 355 2.32 -12.70 -37.91
C THR A 355 3.15 -13.99 -38.00
N GLY A 356 2.51 -15.17 -37.99
CA GLY A 356 3.19 -16.47 -38.00
C GLY A 356 3.82 -16.90 -36.66
N ILE A 357 3.77 -16.08 -35.59
CA ILE A 357 4.39 -16.43 -34.30
C ILE A 357 3.77 -17.66 -33.62
N CYS A 358 2.55 -18.04 -34.01
CA CYS A 358 1.89 -19.24 -33.50
C CYS A 358 2.39 -20.54 -34.17
N GLU A 359 3.22 -20.47 -35.21
CA GLU A 359 3.65 -21.64 -36.00
C GLU A 359 4.79 -22.44 -35.34
N PHE A 360 5.52 -21.83 -34.40
CA PHE A 360 6.70 -22.44 -33.77
C PHE A 360 6.67 -22.26 -32.24
N PRO A 361 6.85 -23.33 -31.44
CA PRO A 361 7.08 -23.21 -30.01
C PRO A 361 8.44 -22.55 -29.73
N ASP A 362 8.48 -21.56 -28.84
CA ASP A 362 9.68 -20.82 -28.42
C ASP A 362 10.66 -20.52 -29.58
N PRO A 363 10.25 -19.70 -30.56
CA PRO A 363 11.06 -19.45 -31.76
C PRO A 363 12.38 -18.71 -31.46
N LEU A 364 12.53 -18.15 -30.26
CA LEU A 364 13.78 -17.53 -29.80
C LEU A 364 14.68 -18.48 -28.99
N GLY A 365 14.28 -19.73 -28.78
CA GLY A 365 15.12 -20.73 -28.12
C GLY A 365 16.41 -20.96 -28.90
N GLY A 366 17.54 -20.86 -28.19
CA GLY A 366 18.89 -20.86 -28.78
C GLY A 366 19.43 -19.48 -29.17
N SER A 367 18.64 -18.41 -29.05
CA SER A 367 19.14 -17.04 -29.21
C SER A 367 20.13 -16.69 -28.11
N TYR A 368 21.35 -16.29 -28.49
CA TYR A 368 22.42 -16.11 -27.53
C TYR A 368 22.15 -15.05 -26.46
N LEU A 369 21.49 -13.97 -26.87
CA LEU A 369 21.05 -12.91 -25.98
C LEU A 369 19.96 -13.40 -25.02
N VAL A 370 18.93 -14.07 -25.54
CA VAL A 370 17.75 -14.46 -24.75
C VAL A 370 18.12 -15.53 -23.74
N GLU A 371 18.95 -16.52 -24.11
CA GLU A 371 19.41 -17.54 -23.16
C GLU A 371 20.25 -16.93 -22.04
N GLN A 372 21.16 -16.00 -22.36
CA GLN A 372 21.98 -15.35 -21.35
C GLN A 372 21.16 -14.45 -20.42
N LEU A 373 20.18 -13.70 -20.95
CA LEU A 373 19.27 -12.91 -20.13
C LEU A 373 18.39 -13.80 -19.26
N THR A 374 17.89 -14.93 -19.79
CA THR A 374 17.08 -15.89 -19.05
C THR A 374 17.88 -16.45 -17.88
N LYS A 375 19.11 -16.92 -18.15
CA LYS A 375 20.02 -17.43 -17.11
C LYS A 375 20.30 -16.39 -16.03
N LYS A 376 20.60 -15.15 -16.43
CA LYS A 376 20.85 -14.06 -15.49
C LYS A 376 19.66 -13.82 -14.55
N ILE A 377 18.44 -13.75 -15.09
CA ILE A 377 17.23 -13.56 -14.28
C ILE A 377 17.00 -14.77 -13.36
N VAL A 378 17.22 -16.01 -13.83
CA VAL A 378 17.15 -17.21 -13.00
C VAL A 378 18.10 -17.12 -11.81
N ASP A 379 19.36 -16.75 -12.04
CA ASP A 379 20.39 -16.68 -11.00
C ASP A 379 20.10 -15.54 -10.00
N GLU A 380 19.78 -14.34 -10.49
CA GLU A 380 19.52 -13.16 -9.64
C GLU A 380 18.21 -13.29 -8.84
N ALA A 381 17.12 -13.74 -9.46
CA ALA A 381 15.85 -13.94 -8.77
C ALA A 381 15.93 -15.13 -7.80
N GLY A 382 16.66 -16.19 -8.15
CA GLY A 382 16.95 -17.30 -7.23
C GLY A 382 17.68 -16.83 -5.97
N ALA A 383 18.70 -15.98 -6.11
CA ALA A 383 19.42 -15.40 -4.97
C ALA A 383 18.54 -14.50 -4.10
N GLU A 384 17.62 -13.74 -4.69
CA GLU A 384 16.65 -12.92 -3.95
C GLU A 384 15.63 -13.77 -3.19
N ILE A 385 15.12 -14.87 -3.79
CA ILE A 385 14.25 -15.84 -3.11
C ILE A 385 14.97 -16.45 -1.90
N GLU A 386 16.23 -16.86 -2.05
CA GLU A 386 17.02 -17.40 -0.94
C GLU A 386 17.23 -16.39 0.19
N ARG A 387 17.37 -15.10 -0.14
CA ARG A 387 17.45 -14.02 0.85
C ARG A 387 16.14 -13.90 1.62
N ILE A 388 14.99 -13.92 0.94
CA ILE A 388 13.66 -13.87 1.58
C ILE A 388 13.44 -15.09 2.49
N GLU A 389 13.81 -16.28 2.03
CA GLU A 389 13.70 -17.50 2.87
C GLU A 389 14.57 -17.41 4.13
N LYS A 390 15.77 -16.82 4.06
CA LYS A 390 16.63 -16.55 5.23
C LYS A 390 16.02 -15.53 6.21
N MET A 391 15.12 -14.67 5.75
CA MET A 391 14.38 -13.72 6.60
C MET A 391 13.16 -14.35 7.30
N GLY A 392 12.88 -15.63 7.06
CA GLY A 392 11.69 -16.33 7.56
C GLY A 392 10.57 -16.46 6.52
N GLY A 393 10.86 -16.22 5.25
CA GLY A 393 9.89 -16.27 4.16
C GLY A 393 9.15 -14.96 3.93
N MET A 394 8.28 -14.95 2.91
CA MET A 394 7.70 -13.71 2.37
C MET A 394 6.81 -12.94 3.35
N VAL A 395 6.04 -13.64 4.19
CA VAL A 395 5.24 -12.99 5.25
C VAL A 395 6.13 -12.20 6.22
N ALA A 396 7.23 -12.81 6.67
CA ALA A 396 8.18 -12.15 7.55
C ALA A 396 8.87 -10.96 6.85
N ALA A 397 9.21 -11.11 5.57
CA ALA A 397 9.80 -10.04 4.77
C ALA A 397 8.85 -8.85 4.60
N ILE A 398 7.56 -9.09 4.31
CA ILE A 398 6.50 -8.06 4.22
C ILE A 398 6.31 -7.33 5.55
N LEU A 399 6.26 -8.06 6.68
CA LEU A 399 6.12 -7.47 8.02
C LEU A 399 7.34 -6.63 8.43
N GLN A 400 8.50 -6.94 7.86
CA GLN A 400 9.74 -6.17 8.00
C GLN A 400 9.84 -4.99 7.02
N GLY A 401 8.93 -4.91 6.03
CA GLY A 401 8.94 -3.85 5.02
C GLY A 401 9.94 -4.06 3.88
N TYR A 402 10.50 -5.26 3.75
CA TYR A 402 11.60 -5.50 2.80
C TYR A 402 11.20 -5.34 1.33
N PRO A 403 10.20 -6.10 0.80
CA PRO A 403 9.82 -5.95 -0.60
C PRO A 403 9.29 -4.54 -0.90
N GLN A 404 8.50 -3.96 0.00
CA GLN A 404 7.99 -2.59 -0.17
C GLN A 404 9.12 -1.56 -0.31
N GLY A 405 10.15 -1.63 0.55
CA GLY A 405 11.30 -0.72 0.49
C GLY A 405 12.10 -0.91 -0.80
N LYS A 406 12.29 -2.17 -1.24
CA LYS A 406 13.00 -2.50 -2.49
C LYS A 406 12.26 -1.98 -3.72
N ILE A 407 10.95 -2.21 -3.81
CA ILE A 407 10.07 -1.70 -4.88
C ILE A 407 10.15 -0.17 -4.93
N ARG A 408 10.00 0.51 -3.78
CA ARG A 408 10.11 1.98 -3.70
C ARG A 408 11.46 2.49 -4.20
N SER A 409 12.54 1.80 -3.86
CA SER A 409 13.90 2.16 -4.31
C SER A 409 14.02 2.03 -5.82
N SER A 410 13.53 0.93 -6.39
CA SER A 410 13.53 0.69 -7.84
C SER A 410 12.65 1.70 -8.58
N ALA A 411 11.51 2.10 -8.00
CA ALA A 411 10.63 3.13 -8.54
C ALA A 411 11.30 4.51 -8.60
N LEU A 412 12.01 4.92 -7.55
CA LEU A 412 12.77 6.18 -7.51
C LEU A 412 13.85 6.20 -8.59
N LEU A 413 14.66 5.14 -8.69
CA LEU A 413 15.71 5.01 -9.72
C LEU A 413 15.13 5.04 -11.14
N TYR A 414 13.96 4.44 -11.34
CA TYR A 414 13.27 4.46 -12.62
C TYR A 414 12.80 5.88 -12.98
N GLU A 415 12.22 6.61 -12.03
CA GLU A 415 11.76 7.98 -12.25
C GLU A 415 12.92 8.93 -12.56
N GLU A 416 14.03 8.79 -11.84
CA GLU A 416 15.24 9.57 -12.08
C GLU A 416 15.84 9.30 -13.45
N ALA A 417 15.78 8.05 -13.93
CA ALA A 417 16.19 7.73 -15.28
C ALA A 417 15.31 8.43 -16.33
N ILE A 418 14.00 8.58 -16.07
CA ILE A 418 13.08 9.33 -16.96
C ILE A 418 13.41 10.81 -16.94
N GLU A 419 13.51 11.42 -15.76
CA GLU A 419 13.79 12.85 -15.57
C GLU A 419 15.15 13.23 -16.16
N GLY A 420 16.18 12.42 -15.90
CA GLY A 420 17.52 12.57 -16.46
C GLY A 420 17.62 12.20 -17.95
N LYS A 421 16.52 11.80 -18.61
CA LYS A 421 16.45 11.36 -20.01
C LYS A 421 17.39 10.20 -20.36
N VAL A 422 17.84 9.45 -19.36
CA VAL A 422 18.56 8.18 -19.51
C VAL A 422 17.59 7.13 -20.05
N LEU A 423 16.40 7.06 -19.46
CA LEU A 423 15.26 6.35 -20.00
C LEU A 423 14.43 7.30 -20.89
N LYS A 424 14.38 6.97 -22.17
CA LYS A 424 13.72 7.77 -23.19
C LYS A 424 12.25 7.37 -23.32
N ARG A 425 11.33 8.35 -23.26
CA ARG A 425 9.88 8.19 -23.48
C ARG A 425 9.42 9.12 -24.60
N VAL A 426 9.15 8.51 -25.76
CA VAL A 426 8.71 9.20 -27.00
C VAL A 426 7.35 9.86 -26.79
N GLY A 427 7.23 11.13 -27.19
CA GLY A 427 6.02 11.93 -27.01
C GLY A 427 5.85 12.50 -25.60
N GLU A 428 6.79 12.23 -24.69
CA GLU A 428 6.75 12.69 -23.29
C GLU A 428 8.02 13.48 -22.93
N ASN A 429 9.17 12.82 -22.73
CA ASN A 429 10.43 13.49 -22.38
C ASN A 429 11.36 13.74 -23.58
N ILE A 430 11.10 13.08 -24.71
CA ILE A 430 11.75 13.30 -26.00
C ILE A 430 10.72 13.34 -27.13
N PHE A 431 11.01 14.09 -28.19
CA PHE A 431 10.13 14.26 -29.35
C PHE A 431 8.71 14.74 -29.00
N LYS A 432 8.56 15.49 -27.90
CA LYS A 432 7.26 16.04 -27.46
C LYS A 432 6.73 17.05 -28.48
N ALA A 433 5.50 16.87 -28.96
CA ALA A 433 4.84 17.86 -29.82
C ALA A 433 4.38 19.11 -29.03
N GLU A 434 4.44 20.29 -29.65
CA GLU A 434 4.07 21.57 -29.01
C GLU A 434 2.57 21.68 -28.68
N ASN A 435 1.70 21.03 -29.45
CA ASN A 435 0.23 21.05 -29.28
C ASN A 435 -0.35 19.63 -29.21
N ALA A 436 0.28 18.73 -28.44
CA ALA A 436 -0.24 17.37 -28.27
C ALA A 436 -1.62 17.41 -27.59
N SER A 437 -2.64 16.85 -28.25
CA SER A 437 -3.92 16.58 -27.60
C SER A 437 -3.73 15.46 -26.58
N ALA A 438 -3.95 15.76 -25.30
CA ALA A 438 -3.94 14.74 -24.26
C ALA A 438 -5.21 13.87 -24.32
N GLU A 439 -6.39 14.45 -24.59
CA GLU A 439 -7.65 13.73 -24.51
C GLU A 439 -8.10 13.08 -25.83
N PRO A 440 -8.57 11.82 -25.80
CA PRO A 440 -9.30 11.19 -26.90
C PRO A 440 -10.62 11.92 -27.18
N LYS A 441 -11.04 11.97 -28.45
CA LYS A 441 -12.23 12.75 -28.90
C LYS A 441 -13.55 12.40 -28.21
N ASN A 442 -13.70 11.18 -27.68
CA ASN A 442 -14.96 10.67 -27.13
C ASN A 442 -14.98 10.56 -25.61
N ILE A 443 -13.91 10.95 -24.91
CA ILE A 443 -13.79 10.73 -23.47
C ILE A 443 -14.92 11.41 -22.68
N ILE A 444 -15.31 12.63 -23.06
CA ILE A 444 -16.37 13.41 -22.37
C ILE A 444 -17.72 12.68 -22.40
N ALA A 445 -18.09 12.09 -23.53
CA ALA A 445 -19.37 11.40 -23.67
C ALA A 445 -19.43 10.17 -22.76
N GLU A 446 -18.34 9.44 -22.64
CA GLU A 446 -18.24 8.29 -21.74
C GLU A 446 -18.31 8.72 -20.26
N PHE A 447 -17.69 9.86 -19.89
CA PHE A 447 -17.79 10.39 -18.53
C PHE A 447 -19.20 10.86 -18.16
N ALA A 448 -19.97 11.36 -19.13
CA ALA A 448 -21.36 11.74 -18.88
C ALA A 448 -22.22 10.55 -18.41
N GLU A 449 -21.95 9.34 -18.94
CA GLU A 449 -22.63 8.11 -18.50
C GLU A 449 -22.27 7.71 -17.06
N ARG A 450 -21.12 8.16 -16.57
CA ARG A 450 -20.65 7.88 -15.19
C ARG A 450 -21.35 8.72 -14.12
N GLN A 451 -22.06 9.77 -14.52
CA GLN A 451 -22.81 10.58 -13.57
C GLN A 451 -23.98 9.78 -12.97
N GLY A 452 -24.14 9.88 -11.65
CA GLY A 452 -25.26 9.26 -10.95
C GLY A 452 -25.06 7.80 -10.55
N PHE A 453 -23.89 7.18 -10.80
CA PHE A 453 -23.67 5.78 -10.41
C PHE A 453 -23.81 5.57 -8.90
N GLU A 454 -23.17 6.42 -8.11
CA GLU A 454 -23.21 6.35 -6.64
C GLU A 454 -24.66 6.45 -6.14
N GLU A 455 -25.43 7.44 -6.56
CA GLU A 455 -26.82 7.63 -6.13
C GLU A 455 -27.71 6.45 -6.52
N ARG A 456 -27.51 5.90 -7.73
CA ARG A 456 -28.26 4.73 -8.21
C ARG A 456 -27.90 3.48 -7.41
N GLN A 457 -26.63 3.26 -7.08
CA GLN A 457 -26.20 2.12 -6.29
C GLN A 457 -26.67 2.22 -4.84
N LEU A 458 -26.60 3.40 -4.23
CA LEU A 458 -27.14 3.66 -2.89
C LEU A 458 -28.65 3.34 -2.84
N ALA A 459 -29.42 3.71 -3.88
CA ALA A 459 -30.83 3.38 -3.96
C ALA A 459 -31.08 1.86 -4.08
N ARG A 460 -30.24 1.14 -4.84
CA ARG A 460 -30.30 -0.32 -4.96
C ARG A 460 -29.98 -1.00 -3.62
N LEU A 461 -28.91 -0.58 -2.95
CA LEU A 461 -28.51 -1.10 -1.65
C LEU A 461 -29.59 -0.87 -0.58
N ALA A 462 -30.15 0.35 -0.51
CA ALA A 462 -31.25 0.67 0.39
C ALA A 462 -32.48 -0.21 0.13
N LYS A 463 -32.80 -0.47 -1.15
CA LYS A 463 -33.90 -1.38 -1.52
C LYS A 463 -33.63 -2.80 -1.03
N VAL A 464 -32.45 -3.36 -1.26
CA VAL A 464 -32.08 -4.71 -0.79
C VAL A 464 -32.22 -4.82 0.73
N ARG A 465 -31.70 -3.84 1.49
CA ARG A 465 -31.83 -3.80 2.96
C ARG A 465 -33.29 -3.70 3.41
N SER A 466 -34.15 -2.99 2.68
CA SER A 466 -35.58 -2.88 3.03
C SER A 466 -36.40 -4.16 2.75
N GLU A 467 -35.96 -5.00 1.80
CA GLU A 467 -36.72 -6.17 1.33
C GLU A 467 -36.22 -7.50 1.91
N ARG A 468 -35.00 -7.55 2.46
CA ARG A 468 -34.39 -8.78 2.97
C ARG A 468 -34.94 -9.20 4.34
N ASN A 469 -34.73 -10.45 4.69
CA ASN A 469 -35.05 -10.96 6.02
C ASN A 469 -33.90 -10.62 6.99
N GLU A 470 -34.06 -9.56 7.78
CA GLU A 470 -33.06 -9.10 8.74
C GLU A 470 -32.68 -10.16 9.79
N SER A 471 -33.63 -10.99 10.23
CA SER A 471 -33.31 -12.06 11.20
C SER A 471 -32.40 -13.12 10.58
N ALA A 472 -32.61 -13.47 9.31
CA ALA A 472 -31.78 -14.43 8.60
C ALA A 472 -30.38 -13.88 8.32
N VAL A 473 -30.28 -12.59 7.97
CA VAL A 473 -29.00 -11.89 7.79
C VAL A 473 -28.22 -11.87 9.10
N ALA A 474 -28.84 -11.44 10.19
CA ALA A 474 -28.21 -11.37 11.50
C ALA A 474 -27.69 -12.76 11.95
N GLU A 475 -28.49 -13.82 11.79
CA GLU A 475 -28.06 -15.18 12.11
C GLU A 475 -26.87 -15.62 11.24
N ALA A 476 -26.90 -15.35 9.95
CA ALA A 476 -25.81 -15.71 9.04
C ALA A 476 -24.50 -14.97 9.40
N LEU A 477 -24.57 -13.67 9.70
CA LEU A 477 -23.41 -12.86 10.09
C LEU A 477 -22.84 -13.28 11.45
N VAL A 478 -23.68 -13.67 12.41
CA VAL A 478 -23.22 -14.26 13.69
C VAL A 478 -22.42 -15.54 13.43
N ASN A 479 -22.85 -16.38 12.48
CA ASN A 479 -22.11 -17.58 12.12
C ASN A 479 -20.76 -17.24 11.45
N VAL A 480 -20.71 -16.22 10.58
CA VAL A 480 -19.45 -15.74 9.99
C VAL A 480 -18.49 -15.26 11.07
N GLY A 481 -18.95 -14.41 11.99
CA GLY A 481 -18.14 -13.92 13.12
C GLY A 481 -17.67 -15.05 14.04
N ARG A 482 -18.54 -16.03 14.33
CA ARG A 482 -18.17 -17.22 15.11
C ARG A 482 -17.05 -18.02 14.43
N ASP A 483 -17.17 -18.27 13.13
CA ASP A 483 -16.17 -19.04 12.39
C ASP A 483 -14.83 -18.27 12.35
N ALA A 484 -14.85 -16.94 12.22
CA ALA A 484 -13.66 -16.09 12.32
C ALA A 484 -13.00 -16.15 13.71
N ILE A 485 -13.79 -16.14 14.80
CA ILE A 485 -13.29 -16.31 16.17
C ILE A 485 -12.64 -17.68 16.35
N LEU A 486 -13.30 -18.75 15.90
CA LEU A 486 -12.76 -20.11 15.98
C LEU A 486 -11.41 -20.23 15.26
N ARG A 487 -11.23 -19.49 14.14
CA ARG A 487 -9.96 -19.40 13.44
C ARG A 487 -8.85 -18.74 14.25
N THR A 488 -9.15 -17.68 14.99
CA THR A 488 -8.17 -17.02 15.87
C THR A 488 -7.58 -17.97 16.91
N TYR A 489 -8.35 -18.98 17.35
CA TYR A 489 -7.91 -19.99 18.32
C TYR A 489 -7.41 -21.30 17.68
N GLY A 490 -7.07 -21.30 16.39
CA GLY A 490 -6.50 -22.46 15.68
C GLY A 490 -7.53 -23.53 15.28
N GLY A 491 -8.83 -23.21 15.29
CA GLY A 491 -9.89 -24.09 14.81
C GLY A 491 -9.81 -24.32 13.29
N ARG A 492 -10.09 -25.55 12.83
CA ARG A 492 -10.06 -25.94 11.41
C ARG A 492 -11.37 -25.66 10.65
N VAL A 493 -12.06 -24.55 10.94
CA VAL A 493 -13.36 -24.23 10.30
C VAL A 493 -13.17 -23.46 9.00
N ASN A 494 -13.59 -23.97 7.84
CA ASN A 494 -13.50 -23.22 6.58
C ASN A 494 -14.58 -22.11 6.54
N MET A 495 -14.19 -20.89 6.14
CA MET A 495 -15.09 -19.72 6.14
C MET A 495 -16.13 -19.72 4.99
N LEU A 496 -15.89 -20.41 3.88
CA LEU A 496 -16.76 -20.33 2.69
C LEU A 496 -18.21 -20.76 2.96
N PRO A 497 -18.49 -21.87 3.68
CA PRO A 497 -19.87 -22.28 3.95
C PRO A 497 -20.72 -21.25 4.70
N SER A 498 -20.17 -20.53 5.69
CA SER A 498 -20.91 -19.47 6.39
C SER A 498 -21.07 -18.22 5.52
N LEU A 499 -20.06 -17.88 4.73
CA LEU A 499 -20.15 -16.79 3.75
C LEU A 499 -21.19 -17.06 2.66
N ILE A 500 -21.30 -18.30 2.14
CA ILE A 500 -22.34 -18.68 1.16
C ILE A 500 -23.73 -18.53 1.77
N ARG A 501 -23.92 -18.92 3.04
CA ARG A 501 -25.19 -18.71 3.75
C ARG A 501 -25.51 -17.23 3.92
N ALA A 502 -24.52 -16.41 4.26
CA ALA A 502 -24.69 -14.96 4.38
C ALA A 502 -25.06 -14.32 3.03
N ALA A 503 -24.38 -14.70 1.94
CA ALA A 503 -24.71 -14.26 0.59
C ALA A 503 -26.15 -14.62 0.20
N LYS A 504 -26.60 -15.86 0.44
CA LYS A 504 -27.98 -16.30 0.21
C LYS A 504 -29.01 -15.54 1.05
N ALA A 505 -28.64 -15.11 2.26
CA ALA A 505 -29.48 -14.27 3.11
C ALA A 505 -29.54 -12.81 2.65
N ARG A 506 -28.80 -12.43 1.59
CA ARG A 506 -28.63 -11.04 1.10
C ARG A 506 -27.89 -10.14 2.11
N ALA A 507 -26.94 -10.72 2.86
CA ALA A 507 -25.95 -9.93 3.57
C ALA A 507 -25.04 -9.20 2.55
N THR A 508 -24.62 -7.99 2.89
CA THR A 508 -23.72 -7.22 2.03
C THR A 508 -22.27 -7.69 2.16
N ILE A 509 -21.43 -7.30 1.20
CA ILE A 509 -19.99 -7.54 1.25
C ILE A 509 -19.38 -6.86 2.49
N GLY A 510 -19.76 -5.61 2.77
CA GLY A 510 -19.32 -4.85 3.93
C GLY A 510 -19.76 -5.50 5.25
N GLU A 511 -21.00 -5.98 5.35
CA GLU A 511 -21.47 -6.70 6.54
C GLU A 511 -20.70 -7.99 6.79
N MET A 512 -20.45 -8.79 5.75
CA MET A 512 -19.64 -10.01 5.85
C MET A 512 -18.21 -9.70 6.28
N MET A 513 -17.59 -8.67 5.69
CA MET A 513 -16.23 -8.26 6.02
C MET A 513 -16.13 -7.68 7.43
N ASN A 514 -17.11 -6.88 7.88
CA ASN A 514 -17.18 -6.34 9.23
C ASN A 514 -17.38 -7.44 10.29
N ALA A 515 -18.16 -8.49 9.99
CA ALA A 515 -18.32 -9.64 10.88
C ALA A 515 -16.99 -10.38 11.10
N ILE A 516 -16.15 -10.48 10.06
CA ILE A 516 -14.78 -11.04 10.16
C ILE A 516 -13.86 -10.07 10.92
N GLU A 517 -13.92 -8.78 10.60
CA GLU A 517 -13.10 -7.74 11.23
C GLU A 517 -13.28 -7.69 12.75
N GLY A 518 -14.51 -7.91 13.24
CA GLY A 518 -14.79 -7.96 14.68
C GLY A 518 -13.93 -8.98 15.44
N ALA A 519 -13.44 -10.04 14.77
CA ALA A 519 -12.58 -11.07 15.34
C ALA A 519 -11.08 -10.85 15.04
N TRP A 520 -10.74 -10.36 13.85
CA TRP A 520 -9.35 -10.30 13.35
C TRP A 520 -8.71 -8.90 13.43
N GLY A 521 -9.54 -7.86 13.57
CA GLY A 521 -9.12 -6.46 13.45
C GLY A 521 -8.68 -6.10 12.03
N THR A 522 -8.12 -4.89 11.89
CA THR A 522 -7.69 -4.33 10.61
C THR A 522 -6.17 -4.23 10.50
N TYR A 523 -5.63 -4.35 9.30
CA TYR A 523 -4.24 -4.01 9.02
C TYR A 523 -4.05 -2.52 8.83
N GLN A 524 -3.01 -1.99 9.45
CA GLN A 524 -2.48 -0.67 9.16
C GLN A 524 -1.04 -0.86 8.69
N GLU A 525 -0.76 -0.43 7.45
CA GLU A 525 0.58 -0.55 6.90
C GLU A 525 1.54 0.24 7.78
N ARG A 526 2.68 -0.39 8.05
CA ARG A 526 3.74 0.31 8.73
C ARG A 526 4.44 1.23 7.73
N GLU A 527 4.81 2.44 8.13
CA GLU A 527 5.72 3.24 7.31
C GLU A 527 7.02 2.46 7.07
N ILE A 528 7.37 2.37 5.79
CA ILE A 528 8.52 1.62 5.29
C ILE A 528 9.41 2.64 4.60
N TRP A 529 10.48 3.03 5.28
CA TRP A 529 11.47 3.92 4.70
C TRP A 529 12.55 3.11 4.00
N SER A 530 12.83 3.44 2.74
CA SER A 530 13.95 2.84 2.04
C SER A 530 15.27 3.43 2.56
N PRO A 531 16.30 2.62 2.86
CA PRO A 531 17.62 3.13 3.12
C PRO A 531 18.12 3.91 1.90
N ARG A 532 18.29 5.22 2.07
CA ARG A 532 18.97 6.20 1.19
C ARG A 532 19.46 5.59 -0.13
N ALA A 533 18.69 5.74 -1.20
CA ALA A 533 19.33 5.95 -2.49
C ALA A 533 20.21 7.21 -2.34
N LYS A 534 21.44 7.21 -2.85
CA LYS A 534 22.30 8.38 -2.82
C LYS A 534 21.63 9.50 -3.63
N ASP A 535 20.94 10.38 -2.90
CA ASP A 535 20.29 11.63 -3.27
C ASP A 535 20.21 11.93 -4.78
N PRO A 536 19.18 11.43 -5.49
CA PRO A 536 19.25 11.35 -6.94
C PRO A 536 18.20 12.21 -7.69
N LEU A 537 17.36 12.98 -6.98
CA LEU A 537 16.55 14.05 -7.56
C LEU A 537 17.34 15.37 -7.63
N SER A 538 18.36 15.35 -8.50
CA SER A 538 19.20 16.46 -9.02
C SER A 538 19.48 17.62 -8.05
N GLY A 539 20.66 17.59 -7.42
CA GLY A 539 21.17 18.69 -6.60
C GLY A 539 21.10 20.06 -7.29
N GLU A 540 21.23 20.15 -8.63
CA GLU A 540 21.07 21.41 -9.37
C GLU A 540 19.64 21.97 -9.29
N MET A 541 18.61 21.14 -9.50
CA MET A 541 17.21 21.58 -9.39
C MET A 541 16.87 21.93 -7.95
N ALA A 542 17.27 21.08 -7.00
CA ALA A 542 17.02 21.31 -5.58
C ALA A 542 17.71 22.58 -5.08
N ALA A 543 18.92 22.88 -5.56
CA ALA A 543 19.61 24.14 -5.27
C ALA A 543 18.91 25.34 -5.92
N LYS A 544 18.45 25.21 -7.17
CA LYS A 544 17.78 26.29 -7.92
C LYS A 544 16.43 26.67 -7.31
N TYR A 545 15.66 25.69 -6.83
CA TYR A 545 14.32 25.89 -6.28
C TYR A 545 14.26 25.63 -4.76
N ARG A 546 15.38 25.81 -4.06
CA ARG A 546 15.43 25.69 -2.59
C ARG A 546 14.40 26.63 -1.96
N LEU A 547 13.51 26.07 -1.15
CA LEU A 547 12.43 26.84 -0.54
C LEU A 547 13.02 27.87 0.46
N PRO A 548 12.58 29.13 0.40
CA PRO A 548 13.06 30.18 1.30
C PRO A 548 12.55 30.02 2.74
N TYR A 549 11.50 29.23 2.93
CA TYR A 549 10.89 28.86 4.21
C TYR A 549 10.43 27.40 4.12
N PRO A 550 10.54 26.60 5.21
CA PRO A 550 10.07 25.22 5.22
C PRO A 550 8.54 25.17 5.14
N LEU A 551 8.01 25.04 3.92
CA LEU A 551 6.60 24.74 3.70
C LEU A 551 6.22 23.43 4.39
N ARG A 552 5.11 23.43 5.13
CA ARG A 552 4.52 22.21 5.68
C ARG A 552 3.48 21.68 4.70
N ILE A 553 3.78 20.54 4.08
CA ILE A 553 2.97 19.95 3.00
C ILE A 553 2.44 18.59 3.46
N LEU A 554 1.12 18.46 3.56
CA LEU A 554 0.47 17.16 3.75
C LEU A 554 0.18 16.52 2.39
N LEU A 555 0.77 15.35 2.15
CA LEU A 555 0.55 14.57 0.93
C LEU A 555 -0.45 13.44 1.19
N LEU A 556 -1.65 13.57 0.62
CA LEU A 556 -2.77 12.66 0.80
C LEU A 556 -2.98 11.77 -0.43
N LYS A 557 -3.27 10.47 -0.20
CA LYS A 557 -3.99 9.62 -1.17
C LYS A 557 -5.49 9.78 -1.01
N GLY A 558 -6.18 10.04 -2.12
CA GLY A 558 -7.63 10.26 -2.11
C GLY A 558 -8.43 8.99 -1.82
N GLY A 559 -9.22 8.97 -0.75
CA GLY A 559 -10.17 7.88 -0.48
C GLY A 559 -9.47 6.54 -0.24
N LEU A 560 -9.90 5.49 -0.95
CA LEU A 560 -9.35 4.13 -0.85
C LEU A 560 -8.18 3.89 -1.82
N ASP A 561 -7.70 4.93 -2.51
CA ASP A 561 -6.68 4.81 -3.55
C ASP A 561 -5.32 4.34 -2.97
N GLY A 562 -4.90 3.15 -3.40
CA GLY A 562 -3.64 2.50 -3.05
C GLY A 562 -2.41 2.92 -3.87
N HIS A 563 -2.56 3.73 -4.92
CA HIS A 563 -1.47 4.07 -5.84
C HIS A 563 -0.44 5.00 -5.19
N ASP A 564 0.53 4.43 -4.48
CA ASP A 564 1.45 5.13 -3.59
C ASP A 564 2.78 5.54 -4.24
N ARG A 565 3.14 4.95 -5.38
CA ARG A 565 4.41 5.22 -6.11
C ARG A 565 4.71 6.73 -6.24
N PRO A 566 3.78 7.60 -6.72
CA PRO A 566 4.07 9.02 -6.86
C PRO A 566 4.23 9.75 -5.52
N ILE A 567 3.52 9.34 -4.46
CA ILE A 567 3.58 10.04 -3.17
C ILE A 567 4.98 9.99 -2.58
N TYR A 568 5.63 8.82 -2.63
CA TYR A 568 6.97 8.69 -2.06
C TYR A 568 8.04 9.40 -2.88
N THR A 569 7.93 9.39 -4.21
CA THR A 569 8.79 10.19 -5.08
C THR A 569 8.64 11.69 -4.81
N LEU A 570 7.39 12.18 -4.70
CA LEU A 570 7.11 13.59 -4.39
C LEU A 570 7.55 13.97 -2.98
N ALA A 571 7.40 13.08 -2.01
CA ALA A 571 7.88 13.31 -0.64
C ALA A 571 9.40 13.52 -0.61
N GLU A 572 10.16 12.70 -1.35
CA GLU A 572 11.61 12.86 -1.47
C GLU A 572 11.99 14.16 -2.19
N LEU A 573 11.32 14.47 -3.30
CA LEU A 573 11.48 15.74 -4.02
C LEU A 573 11.26 16.94 -3.09
N PHE A 574 10.14 16.97 -2.35
CA PHE A 574 9.74 18.11 -1.54
C PHE A 574 10.66 18.27 -0.33
N LYS A 575 11.07 17.16 0.30
CA LYS A 575 12.10 17.15 1.33
C LYS A 575 13.39 17.78 0.81
N ASN A 576 13.86 17.38 -0.37
CA ASN A 576 15.08 17.92 -0.97
C ASN A 576 14.97 19.40 -1.34
N LEU A 577 13.77 19.91 -1.63
CA LEU A 577 13.53 21.34 -1.80
C LEU A 577 13.58 22.11 -0.46
N GLY A 578 13.52 21.43 0.68
CA GLY A 578 13.52 22.03 2.03
C GLY A 578 12.15 22.06 2.71
N ALA A 579 11.16 21.32 2.20
CA ALA A 579 9.83 21.22 2.80
C ALA A 579 9.80 20.24 3.99
N GLU A 580 8.84 20.44 4.89
CA GLU A 580 8.42 19.47 5.90
C GLU A 580 7.20 18.72 5.34
N VAL A 581 7.38 17.45 5.00
CA VAL A 581 6.36 16.61 4.33
C VAL A 581 5.66 15.73 5.37
N ILE A 582 4.33 15.83 5.45
CA ILE A 582 3.47 15.05 6.35
C ILE A 582 2.78 13.97 5.53
N LEU A 583 2.90 12.72 5.97
CA LEU A 583 2.21 11.56 5.38
C LEU A 583 1.19 11.00 6.38
N PRO A 584 -0.13 11.21 6.17
CA PRO A 584 -1.16 10.72 7.09
C PRO A 584 -1.39 9.19 6.97
N GLY A 585 -0.84 8.56 5.93
CA GLY A 585 -1.04 7.16 5.58
C GLY A 585 -2.07 6.94 4.48
N LEU A 586 -2.17 5.69 4.01
CA LEU A 586 -3.12 5.28 2.98
C LEU A 586 -4.52 5.12 3.55
N HIS A 587 -5.55 5.29 2.73
CA HIS A 587 -6.96 5.11 3.09
C HIS A 587 -7.47 6.06 4.18
N CYS A 588 -6.95 7.29 4.23
CA CYS A 588 -7.40 8.33 5.15
C CYS A 588 -8.72 8.94 4.69
N SER A 589 -9.65 9.07 5.63
CA SER A 589 -10.89 9.81 5.39
C SER A 589 -10.60 11.31 5.21
N PRO A 590 -11.47 12.05 4.50
CA PRO A 590 -11.39 13.50 4.41
C PRO A 590 -11.34 14.18 5.79
N LYS A 591 -12.09 13.67 6.76
CA LYS A 591 -12.10 14.17 8.15
C LYS A 591 -10.76 13.93 8.85
N GLU A 592 -10.21 12.71 8.81
CA GLU A 592 -8.88 12.44 9.37
C GLU A 592 -7.81 13.35 8.74
N THR A 593 -7.92 13.61 7.44
CA THR A 593 -7.02 14.52 6.71
C THR A 593 -7.12 15.94 7.24
N ALA A 594 -8.34 16.46 7.41
CA ALA A 594 -8.55 17.82 7.89
C ALA A 594 -8.04 18.02 9.32
N GLU A 595 -8.30 17.06 10.22
CA GLU A 595 -7.77 17.09 11.60
C GLU A 595 -6.24 17.08 11.59
N ARG A 596 -5.60 16.22 10.77
CA ARG A 596 -4.13 16.18 10.67
C ARG A 596 -3.56 17.47 10.07
N ALA A 597 -4.18 18.00 9.02
CA ALA A 597 -3.78 19.27 8.41
C ALA A 597 -3.85 20.43 9.42
N LEU A 598 -4.87 20.43 10.27
CA LEU A 598 -5.06 21.42 11.33
C LEU A 598 -4.01 21.28 12.44
N GLU A 599 -3.83 20.09 13.00
CA GLU A 599 -2.87 19.84 14.09
C GLU A 599 -1.41 20.05 13.62
N GLU A 600 -1.10 19.71 12.37
CA GLU A 600 0.19 19.99 11.73
C GLU A 600 0.34 21.42 11.22
N ASP A 601 -0.69 22.28 11.33
CA ASP A 601 -0.71 23.67 10.86
C ASP A 601 -0.10 23.78 9.45
N VAL A 602 -0.61 22.96 8.54
CA VAL A 602 -0.03 22.81 7.20
C VAL A 602 -0.32 24.03 6.33
N ASP A 603 0.63 24.36 5.48
CA ASP A 603 0.49 25.40 4.48
C ASP A 603 -0.26 24.86 3.24
N VAL A 604 -0.01 23.59 2.91
CA VAL A 604 -0.48 22.95 1.68
C VAL A 604 -0.98 21.53 1.96
N VAL A 605 -2.10 21.17 1.32
CA VAL A 605 -2.55 19.78 1.14
C VAL A 605 -2.44 19.43 -0.33
N GLY A 606 -1.58 18.47 -0.65
CA GLY A 606 -1.48 17.86 -1.98
C GLY A 606 -2.29 16.58 -2.04
N VAL A 607 -3.33 16.54 -2.88
CA VAL A 607 -4.19 15.36 -3.05
C VAL A 607 -3.79 14.61 -4.31
N SER A 608 -3.29 13.39 -4.16
CA SER A 608 -2.98 12.47 -5.25
C SER A 608 -4.09 11.43 -5.40
N THR A 609 -4.79 11.45 -6.53
CA THR A 609 -5.89 10.53 -6.86
C THR A 609 -5.71 9.97 -8.26
N HIS A 610 -5.65 8.65 -8.37
CA HIS A 610 -5.54 7.91 -9.64
C HIS A 610 -6.82 7.15 -9.95
N ILE A 611 -7.71 7.04 -8.95
CA ILE A 611 -8.95 6.28 -9.00
C ILE A 611 -10.04 7.10 -8.29
N GLY A 612 -11.28 6.92 -8.72
CA GLY A 612 -12.43 7.70 -8.28
C GLY A 612 -12.55 9.06 -8.96
N SER A 613 -13.60 9.80 -8.58
CA SER A 613 -13.88 11.16 -9.04
C SER A 613 -12.93 12.15 -8.34
N PRO A 614 -11.98 12.77 -9.07
CA PRO A 614 -11.07 13.75 -8.47
C PRO A 614 -11.85 14.93 -7.88
N LEU A 615 -12.94 15.33 -8.53
CA LEU A 615 -13.81 16.40 -8.08
C LEU A 615 -14.45 16.09 -6.73
N THR A 616 -15.08 14.92 -6.58
CA THR A 616 -15.77 14.54 -5.34
C THR A 616 -14.77 14.39 -4.20
N ILE A 617 -13.64 13.73 -4.46
CA ILE A 617 -12.58 13.49 -3.47
C ILE A 617 -12.00 14.82 -2.97
N MET A 618 -11.57 15.70 -3.89
CA MET A 618 -10.95 16.99 -3.52
C MET A 618 -11.96 17.95 -2.87
N LYS A 619 -13.21 17.93 -3.32
CA LYS A 619 -14.29 18.71 -2.69
C LYS A 619 -14.51 18.27 -1.24
N ASN A 620 -14.59 16.96 -0.97
CA ASN A 620 -14.77 16.46 0.38
C ASN A 620 -13.61 16.88 1.30
N VAL A 621 -12.37 16.83 0.82
CA VAL A 621 -11.20 17.32 1.58
C VAL A 621 -11.32 18.82 1.85
N LYS A 622 -11.71 19.62 0.85
CA LYS A 622 -11.89 21.07 1.01
C LYS A 622 -12.98 21.42 2.02
N ASP A 623 -14.11 20.74 1.95
CA ASP A 623 -15.25 20.94 2.84
C ASP A 623 -14.88 20.60 4.29
N GLU A 624 -14.18 19.48 4.53
CA GLU A 624 -13.71 19.10 5.86
C GLU A 624 -12.63 20.04 6.40
N LEU A 625 -11.72 20.53 5.55
CA LEU A 625 -10.76 21.58 5.95
C LEU A 625 -11.47 22.85 6.40
N ALA A 626 -12.51 23.28 5.68
CA ALA A 626 -13.31 24.43 6.05
C ALA A 626 -14.07 24.17 7.37
N ALA A 627 -14.66 22.99 7.53
CA ALA A 627 -15.37 22.59 8.75
C ALA A 627 -14.45 22.51 9.98
N ALA A 628 -13.21 22.07 9.80
CA ALA A 628 -12.19 22.03 10.85
C ALA A 628 -11.67 23.44 11.23
N GLY A 629 -11.92 24.48 10.41
CA GLY A 629 -11.44 25.84 10.66
C GLY A 629 -10.12 26.18 9.97
N ALA A 630 -9.75 25.42 8.93
CA ALA A 630 -8.56 25.65 8.10
C ALA A 630 -8.92 25.92 6.61
N PRO A 631 -9.90 26.80 6.30
CA PRO A 631 -10.42 26.98 4.94
C PRO A 631 -9.39 27.56 3.94
N ASP A 632 -8.34 28.18 4.45
CA ASP A 632 -7.30 28.87 3.69
C ASP A 632 -6.04 28.01 3.45
N VAL A 633 -6.05 26.74 3.88
CA VAL A 633 -5.04 25.77 3.46
C VAL A 633 -5.08 25.62 1.94
N LEU A 634 -3.90 25.70 1.31
CA LEU A 634 -3.77 25.59 -0.14
C LEU A 634 -4.01 24.15 -0.58
N LEU A 635 -4.88 23.95 -1.59
CA LEU A 635 -5.15 22.64 -2.16
C LEU A 635 -4.48 22.49 -3.53
N LEU A 636 -3.64 21.48 -3.67
CA LEU A 636 -3.00 21.08 -4.93
C LEU A 636 -3.56 19.73 -5.37
N GLY A 637 -3.91 19.60 -6.65
CA GLY A 637 -4.45 18.36 -7.20
C GLY A 637 -3.40 17.62 -8.03
N GLY A 638 -3.28 16.31 -7.86
CA GLY A 638 -2.42 15.48 -8.69
C GLY A 638 -2.97 14.08 -8.96
N GLY A 639 -2.32 13.38 -9.90
CA GLY A 639 -2.73 12.07 -10.40
C GLY A 639 -3.45 12.14 -11.74
N ILE A 640 -4.55 11.40 -11.90
CA ILE A 640 -5.31 11.35 -13.16
C ILE A 640 -6.40 12.43 -13.10
N ILE A 641 -6.10 13.59 -13.70
CA ILE A 641 -7.02 14.73 -13.83
C ILE A 641 -7.13 15.09 -15.31
N ARG A 642 -8.37 15.10 -15.80
CA ARG A 642 -8.72 15.37 -17.20
C ARG A 642 -8.86 16.88 -17.42
N GLU A 643 -8.63 17.34 -18.63
CA GLU A 643 -8.66 18.77 -18.97
C GLU A 643 -10.05 19.37 -18.69
N HIS A 644 -11.12 18.65 -19.03
CA HIS A 644 -12.49 19.12 -18.78
C HIS A 644 -12.88 19.16 -17.29
N GLU A 645 -12.16 18.45 -16.41
CA GLU A 645 -12.40 18.47 -14.95
C GLU A 645 -11.74 19.68 -14.26
N ARG A 646 -10.72 20.29 -14.89
CA ARG A 646 -9.90 21.35 -14.27
C ARG A 646 -10.70 22.57 -13.86
N GLU A 647 -11.67 22.98 -14.67
CA GLU A 647 -12.46 24.17 -14.35
C GLU A 647 -13.36 23.94 -13.12
N ALA A 648 -13.98 22.77 -13.03
CA ALA A 648 -14.76 22.39 -11.85
C ALA A 648 -13.87 22.31 -10.59
N LEU A 649 -12.65 21.78 -10.74
CA LEU A 649 -11.68 21.73 -9.65
C LEU A 649 -11.18 23.13 -9.22
N ARG A 650 -10.98 24.06 -10.16
CA ARG A 650 -10.64 25.46 -9.82
C ARG A 650 -11.76 26.14 -9.05
N MET A 651 -13.02 25.90 -9.42
CA MET A 651 -14.18 26.48 -8.74
C MET A 651 -14.30 26.04 -7.27
N ILE A 652 -13.84 24.83 -6.92
CA ILE A 652 -13.79 24.37 -5.52
C ILE A 652 -12.50 24.78 -4.79
N GLY A 653 -11.59 25.53 -5.45
CA GLY A 653 -10.40 26.09 -4.84
C GLY A 653 -9.10 25.29 -5.00
N VAL A 654 -9.04 24.33 -5.94
CA VAL A 654 -7.77 23.70 -6.33
C VAL A 654 -6.95 24.70 -7.17
N LYS A 655 -5.72 24.99 -6.73
CA LYS A 655 -4.92 26.07 -7.35
C LYS A 655 -4.06 25.60 -8.52
N HIS A 656 -3.40 24.45 -8.37
CA HIS A 656 -2.50 23.88 -9.38
C HIS A 656 -2.77 22.39 -9.58
N PHE A 657 -2.44 21.89 -10.76
CA PHE A 657 -2.68 20.51 -11.20
C PHE A 657 -1.37 19.85 -11.64
N PHE A 658 -1.04 18.69 -11.06
CA PHE A 658 0.14 17.91 -11.41
C PHE A 658 -0.28 16.50 -11.87
N THR A 659 -0.39 16.34 -13.18
CA THR A 659 -0.90 15.12 -13.83
C THR A 659 0.22 14.15 -14.24
N VAL A 660 -0.13 12.96 -14.70
CA VAL A 660 0.82 11.99 -15.30
C VAL A 660 1.73 12.69 -16.33
N GLY A 661 3.05 12.51 -16.17
CA GLY A 661 4.08 13.11 -17.04
C GLY A 661 4.45 14.57 -16.72
N THR A 662 3.97 15.14 -15.61
CA THR A 662 4.39 16.48 -15.17
C THR A 662 5.86 16.43 -14.70
N PRO A 663 6.77 17.22 -15.31
CA PRO A 663 8.17 17.23 -14.90
C PRO A 663 8.36 17.68 -13.46
N HIS A 664 9.28 17.07 -12.72
CA HIS A 664 9.61 17.48 -11.36
C HIS A 664 10.06 18.94 -11.26
N GLU A 665 10.72 19.49 -12.28
CA GLU A 665 11.13 20.90 -12.31
C GLU A 665 9.91 21.84 -12.28
N GLU A 666 8.83 21.49 -12.96
CA GLU A 666 7.59 22.28 -12.98
C GLU A 666 6.95 22.31 -11.59
N ILE A 667 6.89 21.16 -10.92
CA ILE A 667 6.37 21.04 -9.55
C ILE A 667 7.23 21.87 -8.59
N ALA A 668 8.56 21.76 -8.67
CA ALA A 668 9.49 22.50 -7.82
C ALA A 668 9.33 24.02 -7.99
N LYS A 669 9.19 24.49 -9.23
CA LYS A 669 8.97 25.91 -9.54
C LYS A 669 7.68 26.44 -8.93
N VAL A 670 6.59 25.68 -9.01
CA VAL A 670 5.30 26.07 -8.41
C VAL A 670 5.41 26.14 -6.89
N LEU A 671 5.99 25.11 -6.26
CA LEU A 671 6.17 25.10 -4.80
C LEU A 671 7.05 26.25 -4.31
N PHE A 672 8.12 26.57 -5.04
CA PHE A 672 8.98 27.71 -4.73
C PHE A 672 8.19 29.04 -4.75
N ALA A 673 7.36 29.26 -5.77
CA ALA A 673 6.51 30.45 -5.86
C ALA A 673 5.46 30.53 -4.73
N GLU A 674 4.83 29.41 -4.39
CA GLU A 674 3.86 29.36 -3.29
C GLU A 674 4.52 29.58 -1.93
N ALA A 675 5.73 29.05 -1.71
CA ALA A 675 6.50 29.28 -0.48
C ALA A 675 6.75 30.77 -0.23
N GLU A 676 7.10 31.53 -1.27
CA GLU A 676 7.28 32.98 -1.14
C GLU A 676 5.98 33.71 -0.74
N LEU A 677 4.83 33.29 -1.29
CA LEU A 677 3.53 33.87 -0.97
C LEU A 677 3.11 33.55 0.47
N CYS A 678 3.27 32.29 0.89
CA CYS A 678 3.03 31.87 2.27
C CYS A 678 3.91 32.65 3.27
N ALA A 679 5.18 32.88 2.93
CA ALA A 679 6.09 33.68 3.75
C ALA A 679 5.67 35.16 3.83
N LYS A 680 5.26 35.78 2.72
CA LYS A 680 4.79 37.18 2.68
C LYS A 680 3.46 37.39 3.39
N GLY A 681 2.60 36.38 3.40
CA GLY A 681 1.29 36.41 4.06
C GLY A 681 1.32 36.20 5.57
N LEU A 682 2.50 36.00 6.17
CA LEU A 682 2.80 35.77 7.61
C LEU A 682 1.54 35.72 8.51
N ARG A 683 0.83 34.60 8.33
CA ARG A 683 0.15 33.79 9.33
C ARG A 683 -1.12 34.37 9.99
N ARG A 684 -2.25 33.81 9.53
CA ARG A 684 -3.63 33.70 10.09
C ARG A 684 -3.79 34.32 11.47
N ASP A 685 -4.70 35.29 11.57
CA ASP A 685 -5.08 35.93 12.83
C ASP A 685 -5.52 34.87 13.86
N ALA A 686 -4.80 34.80 14.99
CA ALA A 686 -5.04 33.82 16.03
C ALA A 686 -6.33 34.07 16.83
N SER A 687 -6.98 35.22 16.60
CA SER A 687 -8.10 35.74 17.41
C SER A 687 -9.45 35.03 17.21
N PHE A 688 -9.61 34.16 16.21
CA PHE A 688 -10.87 33.49 15.88
C PHE A 688 -10.82 31.94 15.96
N LEU A 689 -9.84 31.37 16.65
CA LEU A 689 -9.49 29.95 16.49
C LEU A 689 -9.95 29.07 17.65
N SER A 690 -10.25 27.80 17.37
CA SER A 690 -10.50 26.78 18.41
C SER A 690 -9.25 26.53 19.26
N GLU A 691 -9.42 26.03 20.49
CA GLU A 691 -8.31 25.78 21.44
C GLU A 691 -7.22 24.87 20.84
N ARG A 692 -7.62 23.83 20.09
CA ARG A 692 -6.70 22.92 19.37
C ARG A 692 -5.92 23.61 18.27
N TYR A 693 -6.60 24.39 17.43
CA TYR A 693 -5.94 25.08 16.34
C TYR A 693 -5.01 26.19 16.85
N HIS A 694 -5.40 26.83 17.96
CA HIS A 694 -4.57 27.78 18.67
C HIS A 694 -3.26 27.13 19.15
N LEU A 695 -3.31 25.93 19.75
CA LEU A 695 -2.12 25.17 20.12
C LEU A 695 -1.23 24.88 18.90
N ALA A 696 -1.80 24.33 17.81
CA ALA A 696 -1.05 24.05 16.58
C ALA A 696 -0.29 25.29 16.10
N ARG A 697 -0.97 26.44 16.10
CA ARG A 697 -0.38 27.70 15.68
C ARG A 697 0.72 28.21 16.60
N LEU A 698 0.51 28.14 17.91
CA LEU A 698 1.55 28.50 18.89
C LEU A 698 2.80 27.65 18.69
N LEU A 699 2.65 26.34 18.49
CA LEU A 699 3.77 25.42 18.24
C LEU A 699 4.53 25.76 16.93
N THR A 700 3.81 26.12 15.86
CA THR A 700 4.47 26.59 14.63
C THR A 700 5.19 27.93 14.85
N LEU A 701 4.62 28.84 15.65
CA LEU A 701 5.24 30.13 15.99
C LEU A 701 6.47 29.95 16.89
N VAL A 702 6.48 28.99 17.82
CA VAL A 702 7.68 28.67 18.63
C VAL A 702 8.88 28.36 17.73
N SER A 703 8.63 27.67 16.61
CA SER A 703 9.69 27.27 15.68
C SER A 703 10.21 28.39 14.77
N SER A 704 9.51 29.53 14.68
CA SER A 704 9.87 30.66 13.80
C SER A 704 10.13 31.98 14.55
N GLN A 705 9.40 32.23 15.64
CA GLN A 705 9.35 33.47 16.42
C GLN A 705 9.14 33.17 17.92
N PRO A 706 10.05 32.43 18.57
CA PRO A 706 9.85 31.95 19.95
C PRO A 706 9.62 33.07 20.96
N ASN A 707 10.33 34.20 20.81
CA ASN A 707 10.22 35.35 21.72
C ASN A 707 8.79 35.94 21.73
N SER A 708 8.10 35.94 20.58
CA SER A 708 6.74 36.45 20.46
C SER A 708 5.71 35.55 21.14
N VAL A 709 5.99 34.24 21.24
CA VAL A 709 5.10 33.28 21.91
C VAL A 709 5.30 33.34 23.42
N MET A 710 6.55 33.42 23.87
CA MET A 710 6.87 33.42 25.31
C MET A 710 6.41 34.68 26.04
N SER A 711 6.10 35.76 25.33
CA SER A 711 5.49 36.97 25.90
C SER A 711 3.98 36.90 26.08
N LEU A 712 3.31 35.85 25.59
CA LEU A 712 1.86 35.65 25.73
C LEU A 712 1.51 35.18 27.15
N GLU A 713 0.45 35.74 27.72
CA GLU A 713 -0.14 35.25 28.96
C GLU A 713 -0.95 33.96 28.70
N LEU A 714 -0.31 32.80 28.88
CA LEU A 714 -0.96 31.49 28.74
C LEU A 714 -1.50 30.96 30.09
N PRO A 715 -2.60 30.18 30.10
CA PRO A 715 -3.19 29.60 31.31
C PRO A 715 -2.16 28.83 32.15
N LYS A 716 -2.21 28.96 33.48
CA LYS A 716 -1.34 28.19 34.39
C LYS A 716 -1.88 26.77 34.57
N ARG A 717 -1.54 25.88 33.65
CA ARG A 717 -1.70 24.43 33.78
C ARG A 717 -0.32 23.79 33.77
N ARG A 718 -0.13 22.73 34.56
CA ARG A 718 1.12 21.95 34.57
C ARG A 718 0.78 20.51 34.22
N ALA A 719 1.06 20.12 32.98
CA ALA A 719 0.99 18.75 32.53
C ALA A 719 2.12 17.91 33.14
N HIS A 720 1.94 16.58 33.17
CA HIS A 720 3.03 15.64 33.38
C HIS A 720 3.77 15.43 32.05
N VAL A 721 5.04 15.84 31.97
CA VAL A 721 5.83 15.75 30.74
C VAL A 721 6.68 14.49 30.72
N VAL A 722 6.47 13.64 29.72
CA VAL A 722 7.14 12.35 29.54
C VAL A 722 7.99 12.38 28.27
N GLY A 723 9.30 12.24 28.41
CA GLY A 723 10.21 12.07 27.27
C GLY A 723 10.46 10.60 26.97
N VAL A 724 10.34 10.18 25.72
CA VAL A 724 10.56 8.80 25.26
C VAL A 724 11.74 8.78 24.29
N THR A 725 12.80 8.04 24.64
CA THR A 725 14.01 7.90 23.82
C THR A 725 14.41 6.43 23.65
N GLY A 726 15.23 6.16 22.63
CA GLY A 726 15.72 4.83 22.28
C GLY A 726 16.22 4.80 20.84
N SER A 727 16.94 3.73 20.46
CA SER A 727 17.51 3.61 19.11
C SER A 727 16.45 3.74 18.01
N THR A 728 16.87 4.15 16.82
CA THR A 728 16.01 4.18 15.64
C THR A 728 15.38 2.80 15.39
N ALA A 729 14.09 2.77 15.04
CA ALA A 729 13.32 1.56 14.77
C ALA A 729 13.16 0.56 15.94
N ILE A 730 13.37 0.98 17.20
CA ILE A 730 13.09 0.15 18.38
C ILE A 730 11.59 0.04 18.73
N GLY A 731 10.75 0.86 18.11
CA GLY A 731 9.30 0.87 18.31
C GLY A 731 8.78 1.93 19.29
N LYS A 732 9.45 3.08 19.41
CA LYS A 732 9.06 4.21 20.26
C LYS A 732 7.65 4.71 19.95
N SER A 733 7.38 5.14 18.73
CA SER A 733 6.06 5.68 18.34
C SER A 733 4.96 4.61 18.41
N THR A 734 5.27 3.34 18.16
CA THR A 734 4.34 2.22 18.40
C THR A 734 4.03 2.05 19.88
N LEU A 735 5.02 2.18 20.77
CA LEU A 735 4.78 2.15 22.21
C LEU A 735 3.92 3.34 22.63
N ILE A 736 4.20 4.53 22.10
CA ILE A 736 3.42 5.76 22.37
C ILE A 736 1.97 5.60 21.93
N ASP A 737 1.67 5.02 20.75
CA ASP A 737 0.30 4.68 20.32
C ASP A 737 -0.48 3.91 21.40
N LYS A 738 0.17 2.90 22.00
CA LYS A 738 -0.42 2.09 23.08
C LYS A 738 -0.53 2.87 24.39
N MET A 739 0.49 3.67 24.73
CA MET A 739 0.46 4.51 25.94
C MET A 739 -0.67 5.54 25.88
N ILE A 740 -0.88 6.19 24.73
CA ILE A 740 -2.02 7.11 24.53
C ILE A 740 -3.32 6.38 24.85
N THR A 741 -3.52 5.19 24.27
CA THR A 741 -4.73 4.38 24.50
C THR A 741 -4.97 4.13 25.99
N GLU A 742 -3.93 3.72 26.73
CA GLU A 742 -4.05 3.47 28.18
C GLU A 742 -4.27 4.74 28.99
N ILE A 743 -3.58 5.85 28.65
CA ILE A 743 -3.77 7.14 29.33
C ILE A 743 -5.20 7.65 29.12
N ARG A 744 -5.75 7.53 27.91
CA ARG A 744 -7.10 7.98 27.56
C ARG A 744 -8.19 7.22 28.32
N LYS A 745 -7.97 5.98 28.75
CA LYS A 745 -8.92 5.25 29.64
C LYS A 745 -9.16 5.96 30.97
N SER A 746 -8.21 6.77 31.45
CA SER A 746 -8.35 7.58 32.66
C SER A 746 -9.03 8.93 32.42
N GLY A 747 -9.45 9.23 31.19
CA GLY A 747 -10.05 10.51 30.79
C GLY A 747 -9.04 11.65 30.58
N ARG A 748 -7.75 11.46 30.90
CA ARG A 748 -6.68 12.46 30.75
C ARG A 748 -6.44 12.84 29.28
N THR A 749 -6.23 14.12 29.02
CA THR A 749 -5.87 14.66 27.71
C THR A 749 -4.37 14.52 27.44
N VAL A 750 -4.00 14.27 26.18
CA VAL A 750 -2.62 13.98 25.77
C VAL A 750 -2.19 14.88 24.61
N VAL A 751 -1.01 15.47 24.71
CA VAL A 751 -0.30 16.08 23.57
C VAL A 751 0.95 15.25 23.27
N VAL A 752 1.19 14.92 22.01
CA VAL A 752 2.42 14.26 21.56
C VAL A 752 3.21 15.20 20.66
N LEU A 753 4.48 15.42 21.00
CA LEU A 753 5.45 16.13 20.19
C LEU A 753 6.46 15.10 19.64
N ALA A 754 6.29 14.69 18.39
CA ALA A 754 7.19 13.77 17.72
C ALA A 754 8.30 14.53 16.98
N ILE A 755 9.55 14.11 17.15
CA ILE A 755 10.71 14.76 16.54
C ILE A 755 11.33 13.82 15.50
N ASP A 756 11.15 14.18 14.24
CA ASP A 756 11.68 13.48 13.07
C ASP A 756 13.02 14.10 12.61
N PRO A 757 13.92 13.33 12.00
CA PRO A 757 15.18 13.84 11.48
C PRO A 757 14.98 14.75 10.26
N SER A 758 15.59 15.95 10.29
CA SER A 758 15.76 16.79 9.11
C SER A 758 17.00 16.39 8.31
N GLU A 759 16.95 16.58 7.00
CA GLU A 759 18.10 16.48 6.10
C GLU A 759 19.03 17.69 6.32
N GLU A 760 20.34 17.46 6.32
CA GLU A 760 21.34 18.45 6.78
C GLU A 760 21.51 19.60 5.79
N GLU A 761 21.48 19.33 4.49
CA GLU A 761 21.76 20.33 3.44
C GLU A 761 20.53 21.21 3.14
N SER A 762 19.36 20.60 3.09
CA SER A 762 18.07 21.22 2.74
C SER A 762 17.30 21.72 3.93
N GLY A 763 17.50 21.14 5.11
CA GLY A 763 16.65 21.37 6.27
C GLY A 763 15.25 20.77 6.15
N GLY A 764 14.91 20.15 5.01
CA GLY A 764 13.63 19.48 4.81
C GLY A 764 13.52 18.20 5.62
N ALA A 765 12.30 17.75 5.86
CA ALA A 765 12.03 16.54 6.64
C ALA A 765 10.83 15.77 6.09
N ILE A 766 10.86 14.45 6.22
CA ILE A 766 9.64 13.62 6.10
C ILE A 766 9.23 13.30 7.53
N LEU A 767 8.04 13.75 7.90
CA LEU A 767 7.49 13.68 9.24
C LEU A 767 6.59 12.44 9.35
N GLY A 768 7.17 11.34 9.83
CA GLY A 768 6.60 10.00 9.74
C GLY A 768 6.13 9.44 11.07
N ASP A 769 6.71 9.82 12.21
CA ASP A 769 6.47 9.14 13.49
C ASP A 769 5.00 9.15 13.94
N VAL A 770 4.26 10.24 13.65
CA VAL A 770 2.83 10.40 14.00
C VAL A 770 1.91 9.46 13.22
N ILE A 771 2.33 8.92 12.06
CA ILE A 771 1.53 7.96 11.28
C ILE A 771 1.18 6.70 12.10
N ARG A 772 2.04 6.36 13.07
CA ARG A 772 1.90 5.20 13.97
C ARG A 772 0.74 5.34 14.95
N MET A 773 0.28 6.58 15.15
CA MET A 773 -0.73 6.96 16.13
C MET A 773 -2.07 7.28 15.44
N ARG A 774 -2.24 6.86 14.18
CA ARG A 774 -3.41 7.21 13.34
C ARG A 774 -4.76 6.93 13.99
N ARG A 775 -4.88 5.86 14.78
CA ARG A 775 -6.14 5.53 15.48
C ARG A 775 -6.68 6.67 16.36
N HIS A 776 -5.80 7.61 16.75
CA HIS A 776 -6.12 8.74 17.63
C HIS A 776 -6.39 10.05 16.87
N TYR A 777 -6.30 10.09 15.54
CA TYR A 777 -6.45 11.33 14.75
C TYR A 777 -7.78 12.06 14.96
N THR A 778 -8.81 11.33 15.37
CA THR A 778 -10.14 11.89 15.63
C THR A 778 -10.53 11.89 17.11
N ASP A 779 -9.63 11.48 18.02
CA ASP A 779 -9.86 11.59 19.47
C ASP A 779 -9.64 13.04 19.92
N THR A 780 -10.71 13.72 20.30
CA THR A 780 -10.67 15.13 20.75
C THR A 780 -9.78 15.36 21.97
N GLY A 781 -9.46 14.32 22.74
CA GLY A 781 -8.54 14.37 23.87
C GLY A 781 -7.07 14.11 23.55
N VAL A 782 -6.72 13.87 22.27
CA VAL A 782 -5.34 13.59 21.83
C VAL A 782 -4.93 14.57 20.73
N PHE A 783 -3.88 15.35 20.97
CA PHE A 783 -3.30 16.26 19.97
C PHE A 783 -1.91 15.74 19.58
N LEU A 784 -1.66 15.54 18.30
CA LEU A 784 -0.37 15.04 17.79
C LEU A 784 0.33 16.16 17.04
N ARG A 785 1.66 16.21 17.06
CA ARG A 785 2.43 17.20 16.28
C ARG A 785 3.82 16.69 15.96
N SER A 786 4.20 16.78 14.69
CA SER A 786 5.58 16.51 14.25
C SER A 786 6.46 17.76 14.13
N PHE A 787 7.74 17.61 14.47
CA PHE A 787 8.80 18.60 14.31
C PHE A 787 10.01 18.00 13.59
N GLY A 788 10.58 18.74 12.64
CA GLY A 788 11.92 18.45 12.14
C GLY A 788 13.00 18.86 13.16
N SER A 789 14.10 18.11 13.22
CA SER A 789 15.24 18.43 14.09
C SER A 789 16.00 19.71 13.68
N ARG A 790 15.91 20.13 12.40
CA ARG A 790 16.42 21.40 11.84
C ARG A 790 17.90 21.68 12.12
N GLY A 791 18.77 20.67 12.01
CA GLY A 791 20.22 20.86 12.08
C GLY A 791 20.74 21.38 13.42
N ALA A 792 19.93 21.37 14.50
CA ALA A 792 20.45 21.49 15.84
C ALA A 792 21.47 20.36 16.04
N SER A 793 22.60 20.65 16.68
CA SER A 793 23.62 19.65 17.01
C SER A 793 23.07 18.67 18.05
N GLY A 794 22.20 17.75 17.61
CA GLY A 794 21.48 16.82 18.46
C GLY A 794 20.14 16.32 17.88
N SER A 795 19.56 15.33 18.56
CA SER A 795 18.33 14.59 18.24
C SER A 795 17.02 15.28 18.67
N VAL A 796 17.09 16.57 19.01
CA VAL A 796 16.00 17.39 19.53
C VAL A 796 15.97 18.75 18.82
N THR A 797 14.78 19.32 18.62
CA THR A 797 14.62 20.64 18.01
C THR A 797 15.16 21.77 18.93
N ARG A 798 15.68 22.85 18.33
CA ARG A 798 16.30 23.98 19.05
C ARG A 798 15.40 24.63 20.11
N TYR A 799 14.09 24.61 19.88
CA TYR A 799 13.08 25.27 20.72
C TYR A 799 12.15 24.27 21.43
N LEU A 800 12.69 23.08 21.75
CA LEU A 800 11.89 22.01 22.34
C LEU A 800 11.29 22.41 23.69
N LYS A 801 12.04 23.12 24.52
CA LYS A 801 11.58 23.53 25.85
C LYS A 801 10.38 24.46 25.75
N GLU A 802 10.45 25.45 24.87
CA GLU A 802 9.37 26.38 24.58
C GLU A 802 8.15 25.65 24.02
N ALA A 803 8.34 24.67 23.14
CA ALA A 803 7.26 23.86 22.60
C ALA A 803 6.57 23.01 23.68
N VAL A 804 7.35 22.39 24.58
CA VAL A 804 6.85 21.65 25.75
C VAL A 804 6.10 22.58 26.69
N ASP A 805 6.65 23.76 26.99
CA ASP A 805 6.02 24.74 27.90
C ASP A 805 4.67 25.21 27.38
N VAL A 806 4.53 25.39 26.06
CA VAL A 806 3.26 25.68 25.38
C VAL A 806 2.33 24.47 25.47
N ALA A 807 2.77 23.28 25.03
CA ALA A 807 1.97 22.06 25.03
C ALA A 807 1.41 21.70 26.42
N ALA A 808 2.21 21.90 27.47
CA ALA A 808 1.85 21.62 28.85
C ALA A 808 0.68 22.47 29.37
N ARG A 809 0.27 23.53 28.65
CA ARG A 809 -0.89 24.35 29.00
C ARG A 809 -2.21 23.76 28.53
N PHE A 810 -2.19 22.85 27.56
CA PHE A 810 -3.37 22.36 26.85
C PHE A 810 -3.72 20.90 27.15
N ALA A 811 -2.89 20.18 27.91
CA ALA A 811 -3.11 18.77 28.21
C ALA A 811 -2.78 18.39 29.65
N ASP A 812 -3.20 17.20 30.07
CA ASP A 812 -2.82 16.58 31.33
C ASP A 812 -1.46 15.88 31.22
N VAL A 813 -1.16 15.32 30.04
CA VAL A 813 0.10 14.63 29.75
C VAL A 813 0.69 15.15 28.44
N VAL A 814 1.98 15.48 28.44
CA VAL A 814 2.74 15.79 27.21
C VAL A 814 3.76 14.68 27.00
N ILE A 815 3.71 14.00 25.87
CA ILE A 815 4.70 12.99 25.47
C ILE A 815 5.62 13.60 24.41
N VAL A 816 6.92 13.50 24.60
CA VAL A 816 7.93 13.95 23.64
C VAL A 816 8.70 12.74 23.13
N GLU A 817 8.61 12.46 21.83
CA GLU A 817 9.41 11.42 21.16
C GLU A 817 10.65 12.03 20.51
N THR A 818 11.82 11.41 20.71
CA THR A 818 13.06 11.84 20.06
C THR A 818 13.35 11.09 18.76
N VAL A 819 14.27 11.62 17.95
CA VAL A 819 14.79 10.93 16.76
C VAL A 819 15.44 9.58 17.13
N GLY A 820 16.10 9.51 18.30
CA GLY A 820 16.78 8.32 18.78
C GLY A 820 18.21 8.15 18.26
N ALA A 821 18.97 9.25 18.16
CA ALA A 821 20.27 9.32 17.48
C ALA A 821 21.49 9.37 18.42
N GLY A 822 21.38 8.94 19.69
CA GLY A 822 22.54 8.73 20.57
C GLY A 822 22.64 9.73 21.72
N GLN A 823 23.86 10.07 22.17
CA GLN A 823 24.10 10.81 23.43
C GLN A 823 23.39 12.18 23.52
N ALA A 824 23.06 12.80 22.38
CA ALA A 824 22.32 14.06 22.31
C ALA A 824 20.89 13.98 22.90
N ASP A 825 20.30 12.79 23.00
CA ASP A 825 18.97 12.60 23.60
C ASP A 825 18.96 12.94 25.11
N THR A 826 20.13 12.97 25.78
CA THR A 826 20.21 13.36 27.20
C THR A 826 19.79 14.81 27.46
N MET A 827 19.81 15.68 26.43
CA MET A 827 19.31 17.05 26.53
C MET A 827 17.80 17.08 26.85
N LEU A 828 17.04 16.07 26.40
CA LEU A 828 15.60 15.94 26.68
C LEU A 828 15.33 15.85 28.18
N LYS A 829 16.21 15.26 28.98
CA LYS A 829 16.03 15.11 30.44
C LYS A 829 15.82 16.45 31.14
N SER A 830 16.38 17.54 30.60
CA SER A 830 16.21 18.88 31.16
C SER A 830 14.84 19.52 30.86
N ALA A 831 14.08 18.94 29.93
CA ALA A 831 12.80 19.45 29.45
C ALA A 831 11.60 18.58 29.85
N VAL A 832 11.80 17.44 30.54
CA VAL A 832 10.74 16.49 30.88
C VAL A 832 10.75 16.12 32.37
N ASP A 833 9.59 15.76 32.92
CA ASP A 833 9.45 15.29 34.30
C ASP A 833 9.87 13.81 34.41
N THR A 834 9.39 12.96 33.49
CA THR A 834 9.74 11.53 33.40
C THR A 834 10.49 11.24 32.10
N PHE A 835 11.66 10.62 32.19
CA PHE A 835 12.49 10.22 31.05
C PHE A 835 12.49 8.70 30.91
N VAL A 836 11.79 8.24 29.87
CA VAL A 836 11.62 6.83 29.50
C VAL A 836 12.68 6.46 28.47
N SER A 837 13.52 5.48 28.79
CA SER A 837 14.56 4.98 27.89
C SER A 837 14.26 3.56 27.43
N LEU A 838 14.30 3.34 26.11
CA LEU A 838 14.13 2.04 25.48
C LEU A 838 15.49 1.46 25.06
N PRO A 839 16.10 0.56 25.85
CA PRO A 839 17.31 -0.15 25.44
C PRO A 839 17.03 -1.20 24.35
N ASP A 840 17.88 -1.27 23.31
CA ASP A 840 17.74 -2.22 22.19
C ASP A 840 18.33 -3.58 22.54
N SER A 841 17.48 -4.62 22.54
CA SER A 841 17.88 -6.01 22.78
C SER A 841 18.74 -6.59 21.64
N ARG A 842 18.80 -5.93 20.47
CA ARG A 842 19.65 -6.34 19.34
C ARG A 842 21.08 -5.82 19.42
N GLY A 843 21.33 -4.81 20.25
CA GLY A 843 22.65 -4.20 20.39
C GLY A 843 23.55 -5.00 21.32
N ASP A 844 24.86 -4.98 21.07
CA ASP A 844 25.83 -5.36 22.11
C ASP A 844 25.68 -4.40 23.31
N MET A 845 25.78 -4.94 24.53
CA MET A 845 25.83 -4.23 25.81
C MET A 845 26.74 -2.99 25.79
N VAL A 846 27.83 -3.04 25.01
CA VAL A 846 28.74 -1.90 24.79
C VAL A 846 27.99 -0.68 24.23
N ASN A 847 26.99 -0.85 23.37
CA ASN A 847 26.22 0.26 22.80
C ASN A 847 25.27 0.88 23.82
N LEU A 848 24.64 0.07 24.68
CA LEU A 848 23.82 0.57 25.79
C LEU A 848 24.66 1.39 26.78
N LEU A 849 25.86 0.89 27.14
CA LEU A 849 26.79 1.58 28.02
C LEU A 849 27.33 2.87 27.39
N LYS A 850 27.66 2.86 26.09
CA LYS A 850 28.12 4.04 25.34
C LYS A 850 27.05 5.13 25.20
N SER A 851 25.77 4.77 25.09
CA SER A 851 24.68 5.74 24.95
C SER A 851 24.47 6.61 26.21
N GLY A 852 24.78 6.06 27.39
CA GLY A 852 24.57 6.74 28.68
C GLY A 852 23.10 6.95 29.08
N HIS A 853 22.11 6.61 28.23
CA HIS A 853 20.69 6.89 28.46
C HIS A 853 20.13 6.22 29.71
N HIS A 854 20.56 4.99 29.99
CA HIS A 854 20.18 4.23 31.19
C HIS A 854 20.54 4.94 32.50
N ARG A 855 21.56 5.82 32.51
CA ARG A 855 21.95 6.57 33.71
C ARG A 855 21.00 7.72 34.03
N HIS A 856 20.25 8.21 33.05
CA HIS A 856 19.36 9.35 33.19
C HIS A 856 17.88 8.96 33.16
N ALA A 857 17.58 7.69 32.89
CA ALA A 857 16.23 7.12 32.85
C ALA A 857 15.56 7.16 34.23
N ASP A 858 14.32 7.61 34.28
CA ASP A 858 13.44 7.39 35.43
C ASP A 858 12.60 6.13 35.25
N VAL A 859 12.42 5.67 33.99
CA VAL A 859 11.75 4.42 33.63
C VAL A 859 12.51 3.75 32.47
N LEU A 860 12.74 2.44 32.56
CA LEU A 860 13.38 1.64 31.52
C LEU A 860 12.35 0.70 30.89
N VAL A 861 12.32 0.62 29.55
CA VAL A 861 11.34 -0.19 28.82
C VAL A 861 12.01 -1.06 27.77
N VAL A 862 11.96 -2.38 27.96
CA VAL A 862 12.41 -3.35 26.96
C VAL A 862 11.23 -3.73 26.07
N ASN A 863 11.28 -3.34 24.79
CA ASN A 863 10.26 -3.71 23.82
C ASN A 863 10.56 -5.10 23.22
N LEU A 864 9.81 -6.11 23.66
CA LEU A 864 9.88 -7.50 23.23
C LEU A 864 9.29 -7.68 21.83
N ARG A 865 10.02 -8.39 20.98
CA ARG A 865 9.57 -8.75 19.63
C ARG A 865 8.93 -10.14 19.60
N SER A 866 9.59 -11.10 20.24
CA SER A 866 9.24 -12.53 20.19
C SER A 866 9.04 -13.16 21.57
N GLY A 867 9.52 -12.50 22.63
CA GLY A 867 9.57 -13.08 23.97
C GLY A 867 10.62 -14.20 24.08
N SER A 868 11.70 -14.14 23.30
CA SER A 868 12.73 -15.18 23.31
C SER A 868 13.48 -15.23 24.64
N THR A 869 14.16 -16.35 24.91
CA THR A 869 15.02 -16.50 26.09
C THR A 869 16.10 -15.42 26.16
N ASP A 870 16.63 -14.99 25.00
CA ASP A 870 17.62 -13.92 24.93
C ASP A 870 17.02 -12.56 25.33
N GLU A 871 15.79 -12.26 24.90
CA GLU A 871 15.09 -11.04 25.32
C GLU A 871 14.78 -11.06 26.83
N ALA A 872 14.42 -12.21 27.38
CA ALA A 872 14.21 -12.37 28.83
C ALA A 872 15.51 -12.17 29.63
N ASN A 873 16.63 -12.75 29.17
CA ASN A 873 17.94 -12.54 29.78
C ASN A 873 18.37 -11.07 29.71
N PHE A 874 18.07 -10.40 28.60
CA PHE A 874 18.33 -8.97 28.45
C PHE A 874 17.51 -8.12 29.43
N VAL A 875 16.24 -8.46 29.67
CA VAL A 875 15.41 -7.77 30.69
C VAL A 875 16.03 -7.90 32.09
N GLU A 876 16.42 -9.11 32.50
CA GLU A 876 17.07 -9.33 33.80
C GLU A 876 18.40 -8.58 33.91
N LEU A 877 19.16 -8.54 32.82
CA LEU A 877 20.39 -7.76 32.74
C LEU A 877 20.12 -6.27 32.98
N VAL A 878 19.15 -5.67 32.28
CA VAL A 878 18.77 -4.25 32.43
C VAL A 878 18.33 -3.94 33.87
N LYS A 879 17.61 -4.85 34.54
CA LYS A 879 17.24 -4.71 35.97
C LYS A 879 18.45 -4.57 36.90
N ASN A 880 19.51 -5.35 36.66
CA ASN A 880 20.72 -5.30 37.47
C ASN A 880 21.50 -3.99 37.32
N PHE A 881 21.32 -3.27 36.21
CA PHE A 881 21.94 -1.96 35.97
C PHE A 881 21.09 -0.76 36.42
N SER A 882 19.85 -0.98 36.85
CA SER A 882 19.03 0.09 37.41
C SER A 882 19.50 0.43 38.82
N GLU A 883 20.11 1.61 38.95
CA GLU A 883 20.60 2.15 40.21
C GLU A 883 19.60 3.16 40.80
N GLU A 884 19.41 3.11 42.12
CA GLU A 884 18.59 4.09 42.83
C GLU A 884 19.25 5.47 42.83
N LYS A 885 18.48 6.51 42.47
CA LYS A 885 18.93 7.89 42.43
C LYS A 885 17.90 8.79 43.08
N ASN A 886 18.35 9.58 44.06
CA ASN A 886 17.51 10.54 44.78
C ASN A 886 16.22 9.95 45.37
N GLY A 887 16.25 8.69 45.85
CA GLY A 887 15.09 8.01 46.43
C GLY A 887 14.13 7.39 45.40
N TRP A 888 14.50 7.38 44.11
CA TRP A 888 13.76 6.69 43.05
C TRP A 888 14.66 5.66 42.38
N LYS A 889 14.25 4.39 42.37
CA LYS A 889 14.90 3.34 41.59
C LYS A 889 14.13 3.11 40.30
N PRO A 890 14.69 3.43 39.12
CA PRO A 890 13.98 3.30 37.85
C PRO A 890 13.43 1.88 37.63
N PRO A 891 12.10 1.69 37.55
CA PRO A 891 11.53 0.38 37.25
C PRO A 891 11.85 -0.03 35.80
N VAL A 892 11.96 -1.34 35.57
CA VAL A 892 12.18 -1.94 34.25
C VAL A 892 10.93 -2.69 33.84
N PHE A 893 10.32 -2.28 32.73
CA PHE A 893 9.14 -2.94 32.15
C PHE A 893 9.52 -3.69 30.89
N ALA A 894 9.03 -4.92 30.77
CA ALA A 894 9.06 -5.68 29.52
C ALA A 894 7.68 -5.55 28.86
N VAL A 895 7.64 -4.96 27.67
CA VAL A 895 6.39 -4.70 26.94
C VAL A 895 6.47 -5.30 25.55
N ASN A 896 5.34 -5.56 24.91
CA ASN A 896 5.31 -5.77 23.47
C ASN A 896 4.45 -4.66 22.86
N ALA A 897 5.10 -3.64 22.28
CA ALA A 897 4.39 -2.51 21.69
C ALA A 897 3.47 -2.92 20.53
N GLY A 898 3.81 -4.01 19.82
CA GLY A 898 2.99 -4.55 18.73
C GLY A 898 1.64 -5.08 19.21
N THR A 899 1.63 -5.80 20.33
CA THR A 899 0.40 -6.39 20.91
C THR A 899 -0.25 -5.52 21.98
N GLY A 900 0.48 -4.55 22.54
CA GLY A 900 0.07 -3.75 23.70
C GLY A 900 0.30 -4.43 25.05
N MET A 901 0.87 -5.64 25.07
CA MET A 901 1.12 -6.38 26.31
C MET A 901 2.07 -5.61 27.24
N GLY A 902 1.65 -5.44 28.51
CA GLY A 902 2.43 -4.80 29.57
C GLY A 902 2.44 -3.26 29.54
N VAL A 903 1.78 -2.64 28.56
CA VAL A 903 1.75 -1.17 28.43
C VAL A 903 0.85 -0.53 29.50
N ASP A 904 -0.22 -1.20 29.90
CA ASP A 904 -1.09 -0.79 31.01
C ASP A 904 -0.32 -0.68 32.34
N VAL A 905 0.53 -1.68 32.61
CA VAL A 905 1.40 -1.71 33.79
C VAL A 905 2.46 -0.62 33.70
N LEU A 906 3.09 -0.43 32.54
CA LEU A 906 4.04 0.68 32.31
C LEU A 906 3.42 2.05 32.61
N VAL A 907 2.20 2.31 32.14
CA VAL A 907 1.52 3.60 32.38
C VAL A 907 1.20 3.79 33.85
N ARG A 908 0.63 2.77 34.51
CA ARG A 908 0.23 2.86 35.93
C ARG A 908 1.43 2.91 36.88
N GLU A 909 2.34 1.96 36.78
CA GLU A 909 3.43 1.73 37.74
C GLU A 909 4.74 2.40 37.33
N GLY A 910 4.87 2.82 36.07
CA GLY A 910 6.00 3.61 35.60
C GLY A 910 5.68 5.09 35.60
N LEU A 911 4.74 5.52 34.76
CA LEU A 911 4.48 6.95 34.55
C LEU A 911 3.78 7.60 35.74
N TYR A 912 2.62 7.10 36.15
CA TYR A 912 1.83 7.73 37.21
C TYR A 912 2.51 7.61 38.58
N ALA A 913 3.16 6.48 38.87
CA ALA A 913 3.95 6.33 40.09
C ALA A 913 5.10 7.35 40.17
N HIS A 914 5.80 7.61 39.06
CA HIS A 914 6.84 8.63 39.04
C HIS A 914 6.26 10.05 39.16
N GLU A 915 5.11 10.32 38.52
CA GLU A 915 4.38 11.58 38.68
C GLU A 915 4.04 11.86 40.15
N GLU A 916 3.53 10.86 40.88
CA GLU A 916 3.21 10.96 42.30
C GLU A 916 4.47 11.17 43.16
N PHE A 917 5.54 10.42 42.89
CA PHE A 917 6.84 10.61 43.55
C PHE A 917 7.35 12.05 43.42
N LEU A 918 7.29 12.63 42.22
CA LEU A 918 7.69 14.01 41.98
C LEU A 918 6.81 15.03 42.73
N LYS A 919 5.49 14.79 42.81
CA LYS A 919 4.56 15.63 43.59
C LYS A 919 4.87 15.58 45.07
N HIS A 920 5.13 14.39 45.63
CA HIS A 920 5.53 14.22 47.03
C HIS A 920 6.83 14.94 47.33
N ARG A 921 7.86 14.75 46.51
CA ARG A 921 9.16 15.40 46.70
C ARG A 921 9.10 16.93 46.59
N ALA A 922 8.28 17.45 45.67
CA ALA A 922 8.04 18.89 45.56
C ALA A 922 7.31 19.47 46.78
N SER A 923 6.46 18.68 47.45
CA SER A 923 5.79 19.07 48.70
C SER A 923 6.74 19.10 49.89
N GLU A 924 7.71 18.18 49.96
CA GLU A 924 8.76 18.14 51.00
C GLU A 924 9.80 19.27 50.85
N ALA A 925 10.02 19.74 49.61
CA ALA A 925 10.99 20.80 49.30
C ALA A 925 10.47 22.24 49.51
N LYS A 926 9.18 22.44 49.79
CA LYS A 926 8.66 23.77 50.16
C LYS A 926 9.07 24.07 51.61
N PRO A 927 9.85 25.14 51.89
CA PRO A 927 10.10 25.53 53.26
C PRO A 927 8.76 25.88 53.92
N ALA A 928 8.53 25.36 55.12
CA ALA A 928 7.40 25.76 55.95
C ALA A 928 7.46 27.29 56.14
N THR A 929 6.55 28.00 55.48
CA THR A 929 6.27 29.41 55.75
C THR A 929 5.46 29.55 57.01
#